data_AF-A0AAJ6IBW8-F1
#
_entry.id   AF-A0AAJ6IBW8-F1
#
_cell.length_a   1.000
_cell.length_b   1.000
_cell.length_c   1.000
_cell.angle_alpha   90.00
_cell.angle_beta   90.00
_cell.angle_gamma   90.00
#
_symmetry.space_group_name_H-M   'P 1'
#
loop_
_entity.id
_entity.type
_entity.pdbx_description
1 polymer ?
#
loop_
_entity_poly.entity_id
_entity_poly.type
_entity_poly.pdbx_seq_one_letter_code
_entity_poly.pdbx_strand_id
1 'polypeptide(L)'
;MNAVIKGAKGGSKSQRQPKIANDTTASKTYARLQYGMSEGEVEGLANGLKSIFLDDTPVESDSGARNFQDVTLDFRSGTNDQTYMEGFESIASEAAVGVELKSDTPWVKGITNLNLDAVIVRVRFGALKKQDPSNGDVSGIVIDYSIEVQTDGGAWELMLDTKMSGKTSANYERTHRIGLPKANNNWLIRVTRKTPNSSSEYVSDKMYIQAITEVIDLKLTYPNTAVIGVQYDAETFSNIAKIAVDLKGVKIKVPSNYDPVSRTYIGMWDGTFKRAYSNNPAWIYYDLCTNKRYALGNRLTEQMIDKWSLYRLAQYCDQLVPDGKGGQEPRFTCNVYIQSAESAFDILSKLAGVFRAISYWDGTSIVCDADLPQDTYFTYTRANVIDGHFEYSGTRARDRHNAVKVAWDNPQNRYKTEYVFVRDEAAIARDRGAVKLLELEAWGCTSEGQAQRTGQWALKTEQLETRTVTFKVGLDGYIPLPGKVIEVADELLAGRANGGRISAVSTDRKIITLDRDDVVCRAGDRLVVNGEDGKAQTRIVLSKIGRKVTVTVAFDSVAAENVWVVDAQDLKTMKFRVMSITQDDKHQFSITALQYESSKYDAIDFGAFIDDRPISIINPTTQAPVTNVLISSETMVQQGLSIETMVIAWDQAQGATKYQVEWRKDDGSWIKLPITGSNSIEVQGIYAGNYEARVTAISAFDIASLPTYSNLTALTGKQGLPPALANIAATGILFGYRLNWNFPAVGALDTAYTEIEIATTANGANAAQLGLFAYPTNSHVIQGMQPNLTRYFRGRLIDRIGNIGPWLQYASATTSADASAVLDILSSKITESQLHQDLQTKIDRIDTVDGDVSDIIQAVNNLEDGFTQERSERIAGDEQAFNQLNAYKLSNDQAVAAVVEEVELIVDDQQIMSSKIDGVYAQVNPKLIGSTDDLIGSTEGFAGVWSLQSAMIEGDMAQAERTDQVLATINENDALYKQQIKANADAVSANVQATTTLQTTVGQNTASIQEVSESVNGLYVQKYIKLDVNGKVAGWGGANDGKESNFILNFDSFAIGSGNSTGYYPFIFRNTPFTDPLTGTVFPVSAYFSRVC
;
A
#
# COMPACT_ATOMS: atom_id res chain seq x y z
N MET A 1 -23.84 -103.10 -3.47
CA MET A 1 -22.83 -102.06 -3.14
C MET A 1 -23.02 -100.93 -4.13
N ASN A 2 -23.68 -99.84 -3.73
CA ASN A 2 -23.88 -98.64 -4.56
C ASN A 2 -22.84 -97.60 -4.15
N ALA A 3 -21.84 -97.37 -5.01
CA ALA A 3 -20.88 -96.29 -4.84
C ALA A 3 -21.45 -95.00 -5.43
N VAL A 4 -21.85 -94.09 -4.54
CA VAL A 4 -22.31 -92.73 -4.86
C VAL A 4 -21.08 -91.86 -5.14
N ILE A 5 -20.99 -91.33 -6.36
CA ILE A 5 -19.98 -90.33 -6.76
C ILE A 5 -20.34 -88.99 -6.10
N LYS A 6 -19.45 -88.47 -5.23
CA LYS A 6 -19.56 -87.12 -4.64
C LYS A 6 -18.79 -86.12 -5.51
N GLY A 7 -19.49 -85.21 -6.17
CA GLY A 7 -18.91 -84.02 -6.78
C GLY A 7 -18.74 -82.90 -5.75
N ALA A 8 -17.52 -82.37 -5.61
CA ALA A 8 -17.24 -81.18 -4.81
C ALA A 8 -17.46 -79.92 -5.67
N LYS A 9 -18.44 -79.08 -5.28
CA LYS A 9 -18.59 -77.71 -5.81
C LYS A 9 -17.47 -76.84 -5.20
N GLY A 10 -16.47 -76.50 -6.02
CA GLY A 10 -15.53 -75.42 -5.71
C GLY A 10 -16.24 -74.07 -5.77
N GLY A 11 -16.17 -73.31 -4.68
CA GLY A 11 -16.75 -71.97 -4.57
C GLY A 11 -16.09 -70.98 -5.53
N SER A 12 -16.93 -70.15 -6.15
CA SER A 12 -16.56 -69.04 -7.04
C SER A 12 -15.78 -67.97 -6.28
N LYS A 13 -14.48 -67.84 -6.58
CA LYS A 13 -13.70 -66.63 -6.24
C LYS A 13 -14.16 -65.49 -7.14
N SER A 14 -14.55 -64.36 -6.56
CA SER A 14 -14.77 -63.10 -7.30
C SER A 14 -13.47 -62.72 -8.03
N GLN A 15 -13.58 -62.43 -9.33
CA GLN A 15 -12.44 -62.08 -10.17
C GLN A 15 -12.02 -60.63 -9.87
N ARG A 16 -10.83 -60.44 -9.28
CA ARG A 16 -10.23 -59.11 -9.06
C ARG A 16 -10.06 -58.40 -10.40
N GLN A 17 -10.54 -57.16 -10.52
CA GLN A 17 -10.22 -56.32 -11.68
C GLN A 17 -8.78 -55.78 -11.54
N PRO A 18 -7.92 -55.93 -12.56
CA PRO A 18 -6.56 -55.41 -12.53
C PRO A 18 -6.51 -53.88 -12.43
N LYS A 19 -5.58 -53.34 -11.63
CA LYS A 19 -5.37 -51.90 -11.45
C LYS A 19 -4.33 -51.39 -12.45
N ILE A 20 -4.72 -50.41 -13.27
CA ILE A 20 -3.83 -49.77 -14.25
C ILE A 20 -3.35 -48.43 -13.64
N ALA A 21 -2.03 -48.25 -13.52
CA ALA A 21 -1.45 -46.97 -13.10
C ALA A 21 -1.75 -45.87 -14.13
N ASN A 22 -1.86 -44.61 -13.67
CA ASN A 22 -2.00 -43.45 -14.57
C ASN A 22 -0.69 -43.19 -15.33
N ASP A 23 -0.78 -42.50 -16.47
CA ASP A 23 0.42 -42.05 -17.18
C ASP A 23 1.04 -40.88 -16.42
N THR A 24 2.33 -40.95 -16.09
CA THR A 24 3.01 -40.03 -15.14
C THR A 24 4.12 -39.21 -15.78
N THR A 25 4.18 -39.15 -17.11
CA THR A 25 5.32 -38.60 -17.85
C THR A 25 4.84 -37.56 -18.85
N ALA A 26 5.09 -36.29 -18.51
CA ALA A 26 4.83 -35.11 -19.33
C ALA A 26 6.13 -34.59 -19.96
N SER A 27 6.04 -33.97 -21.15
CA SER A 27 7.19 -33.44 -21.87
C SER A 27 7.51 -32.04 -21.34
N LYS A 28 8.73 -31.81 -20.86
CA LYS A 28 9.17 -30.50 -20.37
C LYS A 28 9.58 -29.63 -21.54
N THR A 29 8.97 -28.45 -21.67
CA THR A 29 9.32 -27.44 -22.68
C THR A 29 9.81 -26.20 -21.95
N TYR A 30 10.91 -25.59 -22.38
CA TYR A 30 11.43 -24.38 -21.73
C TYR A 30 11.06 -23.12 -22.52
N ALA A 31 10.66 -22.06 -21.82
CA ALA A 31 10.57 -20.71 -22.36
C ALA A 31 11.92 -20.00 -22.17
N ARG A 32 12.36 -19.25 -23.18
CA ARG A 32 13.57 -18.40 -23.15
C ARG A 32 13.21 -17.00 -23.65
N LEU A 33 13.50 -15.97 -22.86
CA LEU A 33 13.13 -14.58 -23.13
C LEU A 33 14.34 -13.68 -22.88
N GLN A 34 14.59 -12.73 -23.78
CA GLN A 34 15.62 -11.71 -23.63
C GLN A 34 14.98 -10.33 -23.61
N TYR A 35 15.31 -9.52 -22.62
CA TYR A 35 14.78 -8.16 -22.44
C TYR A 35 15.91 -7.13 -22.42
N GLY A 36 15.79 -6.11 -23.27
CA GLY A 36 16.61 -4.90 -23.19
C GLY A 36 16.07 -3.99 -22.10
N MET A 37 16.88 -3.72 -21.08
CA MET A 37 16.45 -2.98 -19.89
C MET A 37 16.75 -1.48 -20.00
N SER A 38 17.89 -1.13 -20.59
CA SER A 38 18.30 0.26 -20.72
C SER A 38 19.37 0.43 -21.80
N GLU A 39 19.34 1.58 -22.48
CA GLU A 39 20.45 2.04 -23.31
C GLU A 39 21.44 2.83 -22.45
N GLY A 40 22.62 2.25 -22.23
CA GLY A 40 23.65 2.75 -21.32
C GLY A 40 24.11 1.68 -20.33
N GLU A 41 25.32 1.87 -19.79
CA GLU A 41 25.83 1.02 -18.70
C GLU A 41 25.08 1.38 -17.41
N VAL A 42 24.34 0.43 -16.84
CA VAL A 42 23.63 0.58 -15.58
C VAL A 42 24.51 0.18 -14.40
N GLU A 43 24.25 0.72 -13.22
CA GLU A 43 24.96 0.33 -11.99
C GLU A 43 24.72 -1.14 -11.64
N GLY A 44 23.50 -1.62 -11.88
CA GLY A 44 23.11 -3.00 -11.69
C GLY A 44 21.77 -3.14 -10.96
N LEU A 45 21.45 -4.38 -10.58
CA LEU A 45 20.26 -4.71 -9.80
C LEU A 45 20.34 -4.05 -8.42
N ALA A 46 19.24 -3.46 -7.94
CA ALA A 46 19.26 -2.73 -6.67
C ALA A 46 19.67 -3.60 -5.47
N ASN A 47 19.20 -4.85 -5.45
CA ASN A 47 19.38 -5.85 -4.39
C ASN A 47 19.68 -7.26 -4.96
N GLY A 48 20.45 -7.32 -6.04
CA GLY A 48 20.77 -8.60 -6.69
C GLY A 48 19.52 -9.30 -7.23
N LEU A 49 19.41 -10.62 -7.04
CA LEU A 49 18.29 -11.40 -7.60
C LEU A 49 16.93 -11.12 -6.94
N LYS A 50 16.94 -10.54 -5.73
CA LYS A 50 15.72 -10.08 -5.03
C LYS A 50 15.03 -8.94 -5.78
N SER A 51 15.77 -8.24 -6.64
CA SER A 51 15.23 -7.18 -7.48
C SER A 51 14.48 -7.67 -8.72
N ILE A 52 14.46 -8.97 -9.00
CA ILE A 52 13.81 -9.53 -10.19
C ILE A 52 12.53 -10.25 -9.77
N PHE A 53 11.43 -9.89 -10.40
CA PHE A 53 10.10 -10.42 -10.13
C PHE A 53 9.55 -11.11 -11.38
N LEU A 54 8.95 -12.29 -11.19
CA LEU A 54 8.19 -13.03 -12.20
C LEU A 54 6.75 -13.15 -11.70
N ASP A 55 5.78 -12.60 -12.45
CA ASP A 55 4.37 -12.49 -12.04
C ASP A 55 4.23 -11.94 -10.60
N ASP A 56 4.90 -10.81 -10.35
CA ASP A 56 4.96 -10.08 -9.07
C ASP A 56 5.58 -10.86 -7.89
N THR A 57 6.12 -12.06 -8.12
CA THR A 57 6.84 -12.86 -7.13
C THR A 57 8.34 -12.68 -7.29
N PRO A 58 9.09 -12.27 -6.24
CA PRO A 58 10.53 -12.13 -6.34
C PRO A 58 11.20 -13.49 -6.59
N VAL A 59 12.24 -13.53 -7.42
CA VAL A 59 12.94 -14.79 -7.73
C VAL A 59 13.68 -15.33 -6.51
N GLU A 60 14.14 -14.44 -5.64
CA GLU A 60 14.78 -14.75 -4.38
C GLU A 60 14.07 -14.02 -3.24
N SER A 61 13.77 -14.72 -2.15
CA SER A 61 13.16 -14.16 -0.95
C SER A 61 14.13 -13.29 -0.16
N ASP A 62 13.63 -12.53 0.82
CA ASP A 62 14.49 -11.74 1.71
C ASP A 62 15.47 -12.58 2.53
N SER A 63 15.12 -13.85 2.81
CA SER A 63 15.98 -14.84 3.45
C SER A 63 17.04 -15.46 2.53
N GLY A 64 17.04 -15.12 1.23
CA GLY A 64 17.98 -15.66 0.24
C GLY A 64 17.56 -16.99 -0.38
N ALA A 65 16.34 -17.46 -0.10
CA ALA A 65 15.80 -18.69 -0.67
C ALA A 65 15.26 -18.43 -2.08
N ARG A 66 15.53 -19.33 -3.03
CA ARG A 66 14.97 -19.26 -4.39
C ARG A 66 13.49 -19.67 -4.37
N ASN A 67 12.61 -18.76 -4.77
CA ASN A 67 11.18 -19.06 -4.92
C ASN A 67 10.89 -19.94 -6.14
N PHE A 68 11.78 -19.91 -7.14
CA PHE A 68 11.71 -20.75 -8.32
C PHE A 68 13.00 -21.56 -8.49
N GLN A 69 12.89 -22.88 -8.47
CA GLN A 69 14.06 -23.77 -8.61
C GLN A 69 14.52 -23.95 -10.06
N ASP A 70 13.59 -23.90 -11.01
CA ASP A 70 13.86 -24.15 -12.44
C ASP A 70 13.96 -22.85 -13.27
N VAL A 71 14.22 -21.70 -12.63
CA VAL A 71 14.43 -20.41 -13.30
C VAL A 71 15.93 -20.09 -13.37
N THR A 72 16.43 -19.94 -14.60
CA THR A 72 17.79 -19.44 -14.88
C THR A 72 17.72 -17.99 -15.33
N LEU A 73 18.60 -17.15 -14.79
CA LEU A 73 18.70 -15.73 -15.10
C LEU A 73 20.12 -15.39 -15.51
N ASP A 74 20.28 -14.59 -16.55
CA ASP A 74 21.57 -14.08 -17.00
C ASP A 74 21.49 -12.56 -17.22
N PHE A 75 22.30 -11.78 -16.49
CA PHE A 75 22.26 -10.31 -16.53
C PHE A 75 23.54 -9.73 -17.12
N ARG A 76 23.40 -8.70 -17.95
CA ARG A 76 24.50 -7.86 -18.44
C ARG A 76 24.18 -6.41 -18.13
N SER A 77 25.11 -5.73 -17.47
CA SER A 77 24.95 -4.33 -17.06
C SER A 77 25.11 -3.32 -18.20
N GLY A 78 25.36 -3.75 -19.44
CA GLY A 78 25.57 -2.82 -20.54
C GLY A 78 26.98 -2.25 -20.60
N THR A 79 28.02 -3.00 -20.23
CA THR A 79 29.40 -2.56 -20.49
C THR A 79 29.71 -2.61 -21.99
N ASN A 80 30.77 -1.90 -22.41
CA ASN A 80 31.23 -1.94 -23.79
C ASN A 80 31.75 -3.33 -24.18
N ASP A 81 32.48 -3.99 -23.27
CA ASP A 81 33.13 -5.28 -23.50
C ASP A 81 32.33 -6.45 -22.89
N GLN A 82 31.00 -6.38 -22.97
CA GLN A 82 30.13 -7.41 -22.39
C GLN A 82 30.14 -8.70 -23.21
N THR A 83 30.09 -9.84 -22.53
CA THR A 83 29.98 -11.16 -23.16
C THR A 83 28.58 -11.40 -23.70
N TYR A 84 28.47 -12.23 -24.76
CA TYR A 84 27.18 -12.64 -25.30
C TYR A 84 26.39 -13.49 -24.27
N MET A 85 25.07 -13.59 -24.46
CA MET A 85 24.21 -14.47 -23.65
C MET A 85 24.08 -15.83 -24.31
N GLU A 86 24.48 -16.89 -23.61
CA GLU A 86 24.50 -18.25 -24.16
C GLU A 86 23.09 -18.85 -24.23
N GLY A 87 22.74 -19.49 -25.36
CA GLY A 87 21.50 -20.26 -25.51
C GLY A 87 20.20 -19.49 -25.80
N PHE A 88 20.23 -18.17 -26.01
CA PHE A 88 19.02 -17.37 -26.31
C PHE A 88 18.70 -17.27 -27.82
N GLU A 89 19.71 -17.28 -28.69
CA GLU A 89 19.51 -17.32 -30.14
C GLU A 89 20.40 -18.40 -30.75
N SER A 90 19.84 -19.25 -31.61
CA SER A 90 20.60 -20.31 -32.26
C SER A 90 20.08 -20.65 -33.65
N ILE A 91 20.99 -21.04 -34.53
CA ILE A 91 20.68 -21.70 -35.79
C ILE A 91 20.77 -23.21 -35.54
N ALA A 92 19.66 -23.90 -35.75
CA ALA A 92 19.52 -25.32 -35.48
C ALA A 92 19.31 -26.10 -36.79
N SER A 93 20.14 -27.12 -37.03
CA SER A 93 19.99 -28.05 -38.15
C SER A 93 19.74 -29.45 -37.62
N GLU A 94 18.54 -29.99 -37.85
CA GLU A 94 18.12 -31.28 -37.32
C GLU A 94 18.37 -32.43 -38.30
N ALA A 95 18.98 -33.51 -37.82
CA ALA A 95 19.11 -34.77 -38.53
C ALA A 95 18.33 -35.88 -37.81
N ALA A 96 17.33 -36.44 -38.48
CA ALA A 96 16.58 -37.59 -37.98
C ALA A 96 17.48 -38.84 -37.92
N VAL A 97 17.41 -39.58 -36.82
CA VAL A 97 18.21 -40.80 -36.56
C VAL A 97 17.32 -42.04 -36.52
N GLY A 98 16.31 -42.05 -35.65
CA GLY A 98 15.31 -43.12 -35.55
C GLY A 98 15.83 -44.51 -35.14
N VAL A 99 16.94 -44.59 -34.39
CA VAL A 99 17.59 -45.87 -34.02
C VAL A 99 17.13 -46.33 -32.63
N GLU A 100 16.75 -47.60 -32.48
CA GLU A 100 16.47 -48.20 -31.17
C GLU A 100 17.76 -48.33 -30.35
N LEU A 101 17.76 -47.78 -29.14
CA LEU A 101 18.88 -47.85 -28.21
C LEU A 101 18.71 -49.06 -27.28
N LYS A 102 19.59 -50.04 -27.46
CA LYS A 102 19.68 -51.26 -26.64
C LYS A 102 20.81 -51.15 -25.63
N SER A 103 20.71 -51.89 -24.52
CA SER A 103 21.69 -51.87 -23.44
C SER A 103 23.02 -52.54 -23.79
N ASP A 104 23.04 -53.39 -24.82
CA ASP A 104 24.23 -54.10 -25.31
C ASP A 104 25.06 -53.27 -26.30
N THR A 105 24.44 -52.27 -26.95
CA THR A 105 25.05 -51.51 -28.04
C THR A 105 24.84 -50.00 -27.82
N PRO A 106 25.87 -49.25 -27.42
CA PRO A 106 25.76 -47.80 -27.30
C PRO A 106 25.63 -47.17 -28.69
N TRP A 107 24.88 -46.08 -28.78
CA TRP A 107 24.80 -45.29 -30.00
C TRP A 107 25.93 -44.26 -30.02
N VAL A 108 26.76 -44.25 -31.06
CA VAL A 108 27.86 -43.30 -31.21
C VAL A 108 27.72 -42.54 -32.51
N LYS A 109 27.83 -41.20 -32.46
CA LYS A 109 27.78 -40.32 -33.62
C LYS A 109 28.95 -39.36 -33.62
N GLY A 110 29.66 -39.29 -34.73
CA GLY A 110 30.71 -38.30 -34.96
C GLY A 110 30.18 -37.00 -35.53
N ILE A 111 30.76 -35.89 -35.07
CA ILE A 111 30.41 -34.52 -35.44
C ILE A 111 31.69 -33.79 -35.80
N THR A 112 31.74 -33.31 -37.05
CA THR A 112 32.95 -32.71 -37.65
C THR A 112 32.84 -31.21 -37.89
N ASN A 113 31.65 -30.62 -37.71
CA ASN A 113 31.44 -29.18 -37.84
C ASN A 113 31.92 -28.44 -36.59
N LEU A 114 33.18 -27.98 -36.60
CA LEU A 114 33.83 -27.31 -35.46
C LEU A 114 33.20 -25.96 -35.04
N ASN A 115 32.24 -25.45 -35.79
CA ASN A 115 31.53 -24.20 -35.46
C ASN A 115 30.37 -24.40 -34.48
N LEU A 116 30.09 -25.65 -34.07
CA LEU A 116 29.00 -25.96 -33.16
C LEU A 116 29.34 -25.61 -31.72
N ASP A 117 28.40 -24.98 -31.03
CA ASP A 117 28.51 -24.70 -29.59
C ASP A 117 27.83 -25.81 -28.77
N ALA A 118 26.80 -26.46 -29.32
CA ALA A 118 26.08 -27.54 -28.67
C ALA A 118 25.45 -28.51 -29.67
N VAL A 119 25.00 -29.65 -29.16
CA VAL A 119 24.02 -30.51 -29.85
C VAL A 119 22.78 -30.69 -29.01
N ILE A 120 21.65 -30.98 -29.64
CA ILE A 120 20.46 -31.44 -28.94
C ILE A 120 20.22 -32.90 -29.33
N VAL A 121 20.29 -33.80 -28.36
CA VAL A 121 19.97 -35.21 -28.53
C VAL A 121 18.51 -35.43 -28.15
N ARG A 122 17.68 -35.82 -29.12
CA ARG A 122 16.28 -36.16 -28.90
C ARG A 122 16.12 -37.65 -28.69
N VAL A 123 15.71 -38.02 -27.48
CA VAL A 123 15.45 -39.40 -27.07
C VAL A 123 13.95 -39.64 -27.06
N ARG A 124 13.50 -40.70 -27.73
CA ARG A 124 12.10 -41.14 -27.72
C ARG A 124 11.96 -42.44 -26.96
N PHE A 125 11.07 -42.47 -25.99
CA PHE A 125 10.60 -43.67 -25.31
C PHE A 125 9.31 -44.14 -25.98
N GLY A 126 9.22 -45.43 -26.29
CA GLY A 126 7.94 -46.03 -26.68
C GLY A 126 6.99 -46.14 -25.48
N ALA A 127 5.90 -46.91 -25.61
CA ALA A 127 5.06 -47.21 -24.47
C ALA A 127 5.89 -47.87 -23.35
N LEU A 128 5.85 -47.32 -22.14
CA LEU A 128 6.54 -47.87 -20.97
C LEU A 128 5.53 -48.41 -19.99
N LYS A 129 5.50 -49.74 -19.83
CA LYS A 129 4.57 -50.43 -18.94
C LYS A 129 5.06 -51.82 -18.59
N LYS A 130 4.86 -52.22 -17.34
CA LYS A 130 5.08 -53.57 -16.83
C LYS A 130 3.75 -54.12 -16.32
N GLN A 131 3.32 -55.24 -16.87
CA GLN A 131 2.17 -56.00 -16.40
C GLN A 131 2.62 -57.10 -15.43
N ASP A 132 1.96 -57.23 -14.29
CA ASP A 132 2.19 -58.32 -13.34
C ASP A 132 1.42 -59.57 -13.81
N PRO A 133 2.10 -60.69 -14.14
CA PRO A 133 1.45 -61.90 -14.65
C PRO A 133 0.59 -62.63 -13.61
N SER A 134 0.76 -62.34 -12.32
CA SER A 134 0.02 -63.00 -11.23
C SER A 134 -1.34 -62.36 -10.94
N ASN A 135 -1.47 -61.06 -11.19
CA ASN A 135 -2.62 -60.28 -10.75
C ASN A 135 -3.15 -59.26 -11.79
N GLY A 136 -2.46 -59.12 -12.93
CA GLY A 136 -2.83 -58.31 -14.08
C GLY A 136 -2.51 -56.82 -13.98
N ASP A 137 -1.99 -56.33 -12.84
CA ASP A 137 -1.77 -54.90 -12.60
C ASP A 137 -0.71 -54.32 -13.55
N VAL A 138 -0.91 -53.07 -13.98
CA VAL A 138 -0.01 -52.39 -14.92
C VAL A 138 0.68 -51.22 -14.22
N SER A 139 2.00 -51.24 -14.17
CA SER A 139 2.87 -50.25 -13.50
C SER A 139 3.90 -49.65 -14.46
N GLY A 140 4.53 -48.54 -14.06
CA GLY A 140 5.61 -47.89 -14.81
C GLY A 140 6.95 -48.63 -14.72
N ILE A 141 7.91 -48.24 -15.56
CA ILE A 141 9.27 -48.80 -15.59
C ILE A 141 10.29 -47.67 -15.46
N VAL A 142 11.49 -48.01 -14.98
CA VAL A 142 12.65 -47.11 -14.93
C VAL A 142 13.67 -47.52 -16.00
N ILE A 143 14.13 -46.57 -16.80
CA ILE A 143 15.23 -46.71 -17.77
C ILE A 143 16.28 -45.64 -17.49
N ASP A 144 17.46 -46.07 -17.05
CA ASP A 144 18.66 -45.26 -16.84
C ASP A 144 19.48 -45.19 -18.13
N TYR A 145 20.02 -44.01 -18.44
CA TYR A 145 20.86 -43.78 -19.61
C TYR A 145 21.80 -42.58 -19.40
N SER A 146 22.91 -42.57 -20.13
CA SER A 146 23.89 -41.49 -20.08
C SER A 146 24.27 -40.98 -21.47
N ILE A 147 24.71 -39.73 -21.53
CA ILE A 147 25.30 -39.10 -22.71
C ILE A 147 26.73 -38.68 -22.37
N GLU A 148 27.68 -39.12 -23.18
CA GLU A 148 29.10 -38.84 -23.02
C GLU A 148 29.64 -38.21 -24.31
N VAL A 149 30.63 -37.33 -24.17
CA VAL A 149 31.30 -36.66 -25.30
C VAL A 149 32.79 -36.98 -25.24
N GLN A 150 33.36 -37.32 -26.39
CA GLN A 150 34.80 -37.45 -26.59
C GLN A 150 35.26 -36.36 -27.54
N THR A 151 36.22 -35.55 -27.10
CA THR A 151 36.77 -34.43 -27.86
C THR A 151 38.16 -34.79 -28.39
N ASP A 152 38.39 -34.64 -29.70
CA ASP A 152 39.70 -34.86 -30.37
C ASP A 152 40.37 -36.23 -30.05
N GLY A 153 39.57 -37.28 -29.84
CA GLY A 153 40.07 -38.62 -29.50
C GLY A 153 40.56 -38.78 -28.05
N GLY A 154 40.26 -37.83 -27.17
CA GLY A 154 40.57 -37.87 -25.73
C GLY A 154 39.77 -38.90 -24.93
N ALA A 155 39.66 -38.73 -23.60
CA ALA A 155 38.79 -39.59 -22.80
C ALA A 155 37.30 -39.27 -23.05
N TRP A 156 36.41 -40.22 -22.77
CA TRP A 156 34.97 -39.97 -22.74
C TRP A 156 34.64 -39.16 -21.48
N GLU A 157 34.03 -38.00 -21.67
CA GLU A 157 33.53 -37.13 -20.61
C GLU A 157 32.02 -37.33 -20.45
N LEU A 158 31.56 -37.58 -19.23
CA LEU A 158 30.14 -37.76 -18.92
C LEU A 158 29.44 -36.40 -18.87
N MET A 159 28.60 -36.12 -19.86
CA MET A 159 27.88 -34.85 -19.95
C MET A 159 26.49 -34.90 -19.31
N LEU A 160 25.86 -36.07 -19.33
CA LEU A 160 24.54 -36.28 -18.72
C LEU A 160 24.43 -37.72 -18.19
N ASP A 161 23.95 -37.86 -16.97
CA ASP A 161 23.54 -39.14 -16.39
C ASP A 161 22.13 -39.00 -15.82
N THR A 162 21.16 -39.73 -16.37
CA THR A 162 19.75 -39.50 -16.04
C THR A 162 18.90 -40.75 -16.20
N LYS A 163 17.63 -40.64 -15.80
CA LYS A 163 16.66 -41.72 -15.86
C LYS A 163 15.28 -41.26 -16.32
N MET A 164 14.58 -42.18 -16.98
CA MET A 164 13.15 -42.08 -17.27
C MET A 164 12.43 -43.03 -16.31
N SER A 165 11.48 -42.53 -15.52
CA SER A 165 10.69 -43.33 -14.58
C SER A 165 9.21 -43.00 -14.75
N GLY A 166 8.38 -43.98 -15.09
CA GLY A 166 6.94 -43.78 -15.18
C GLY A 166 6.24 -44.78 -16.09
N LYS A 167 4.91 -44.63 -16.19
CA LYS A 167 4.09 -45.33 -17.19
C LYS A 167 3.75 -44.35 -18.31
N THR A 168 3.90 -44.78 -19.56
CA THR A 168 3.36 -44.05 -20.72
C THR A 168 2.69 -45.01 -21.70
N SER A 169 1.49 -44.66 -22.16
CA SER A 169 0.74 -45.45 -23.15
C SER A 169 1.08 -45.04 -24.59
N ALA A 170 1.65 -43.85 -24.80
CA ALA A 170 2.05 -43.29 -26.08
C ALA A 170 3.57 -43.06 -26.17
N ASN A 171 4.06 -42.70 -27.36
CA ASN A 171 5.45 -42.28 -27.50
C ASN A 171 5.71 -41.01 -26.68
N TYR A 172 6.83 -40.98 -25.99
CA TYR A 172 7.26 -39.88 -25.15
C TYR A 172 8.65 -39.41 -25.56
N GLU A 173 8.85 -38.11 -25.79
CA GLU A 173 10.15 -37.57 -26.23
C GLU A 173 10.75 -36.64 -25.17
N ARG A 174 12.08 -36.73 -25.01
CA ARG A 174 12.92 -35.82 -24.22
C ARG A 174 14.08 -35.32 -25.07
N THR A 175 14.33 -34.02 -25.03
CA THR A 175 15.48 -33.38 -25.68
C THR A 175 16.52 -32.98 -24.66
N HIS A 176 17.79 -33.28 -24.93
CA HIS A 176 18.93 -32.92 -24.08
C HIS A 176 19.92 -32.06 -24.86
N ARG A 177 20.11 -30.80 -24.46
CA ARG A 177 21.16 -29.95 -25.02
C ARG A 177 22.49 -30.29 -24.32
N ILE A 178 23.49 -30.67 -25.09
CA ILE A 178 24.83 -31.02 -24.63
C ILE A 178 25.79 -29.97 -25.21
N GLY A 179 26.39 -29.16 -24.33
CA GLY A 179 27.43 -28.22 -24.73
C GLY A 179 28.67 -28.97 -25.22
N LEU A 180 29.28 -28.48 -26.30
CA LEU A 180 30.47 -29.10 -26.87
C LEU A 180 31.74 -28.39 -26.38
N PRO A 181 32.71 -29.09 -25.77
CA PRO A 181 34.01 -28.52 -25.44
C PRO A 181 34.73 -28.07 -26.71
N LYS A 182 35.67 -27.13 -26.63
CA LYS A 182 36.42 -26.70 -27.83
C LYS A 182 37.21 -27.87 -28.45
N ALA A 183 36.97 -28.18 -29.73
CA ALA A 183 37.67 -29.22 -30.50
C ALA A 183 38.48 -28.63 -31.66
N ASN A 184 39.52 -29.36 -32.09
CA ASN A 184 40.32 -29.03 -33.27
C ASN A 184 40.03 -29.95 -34.46
N ASN A 185 39.45 -31.13 -34.23
CA ASN A 185 39.16 -32.13 -35.25
C ASN A 185 37.69 -32.55 -35.24
N ASN A 186 37.20 -33.11 -34.14
CA ASN A 186 35.84 -33.64 -34.04
C ASN A 186 35.39 -33.88 -32.60
N TRP A 187 34.09 -34.10 -32.46
CA TRP A 187 33.48 -34.72 -31.29
C TRP A 187 32.89 -36.07 -31.66
N LEU A 188 32.95 -37.03 -30.75
CA LEU A 188 32.10 -38.21 -30.77
C LEU A 188 31.11 -38.12 -29.60
N ILE A 189 29.83 -38.31 -29.89
CA ILE A 189 28.77 -38.35 -28.89
C ILE A 189 28.31 -39.77 -28.72
N ARG A 190 28.34 -40.27 -27.49
CA ARG A 190 27.88 -41.60 -27.13
C ARG A 190 26.67 -41.51 -26.22
N VAL A 191 25.61 -42.20 -26.59
CA VAL A 191 24.44 -42.40 -25.74
C VAL A 191 24.37 -43.86 -25.36
N THR A 192 24.34 -44.14 -24.05
CA THR A 192 24.38 -45.50 -23.51
C THR A 192 23.15 -45.74 -22.65
N ARG A 193 22.38 -46.78 -22.96
CA ARG A 193 21.31 -47.26 -22.08
C ARG A 193 21.93 -48.16 -21.00
N LYS A 194 21.77 -47.80 -19.72
CA LYS A 194 22.31 -48.54 -18.57
C LYS A 194 21.38 -49.65 -18.10
N THR A 195 20.06 -49.45 -18.17
CA THR A 195 19.10 -50.48 -17.78
C THR A 195 19.02 -51.59 -18.84
N PRO A 196 19.21 -52.87 -18.48
CA PRO A 196 19.07 -53.98 -19.42
C PRO A 196 17.71 -53.99 -20.14
N ASN A 197 17.70 -54.35 -21.42
CA ASN A 197 16.44 -54.61 -22.13
C ASN A 197 15.72 -55.83 -21.54
N SER A 198 14.40 -55.72 -21.34
CA SER A 198 13.58 -56.87 -20.93
C SER A 198 13.22 -57.78 -22.11
N SER A 199 13.30 -59.10 -21.92
CA SER A 199 12.81 -60.11 -22.87
C SER A 199 11.39 -60.60 -22.56
N SER A 200 10.75 -60.09 -21.49
CA SER A 200 9.41 -60.46 -21.08
C SER A 200 8.33 -59.83 -21.95
N GLU A 201 7.36 -60.61 -22.42
CA GLU A 201 6.18 -60.11 -23.16
C GLU A 201 5.30 -59.19 -22.30
N TYR A 202 5.43 -59.25 -20.97
CA TYR A 202 4.71 -58.40 -20.02
C TYR A 202 5.36 -57.02 -19.80
N VAL A 203 6.49 -56.73 -20.44
CA VAL A 203 7.27 -55.50 -20.24
C VAL A 203 7.47 -54.81 -21.59
N SER A 204 7.09 -53.54 -21.67
CA SER A 204 7.39 -52.67 -22.81
C SER A 204 8.34 -51.57 -22.33
N ASP A 205 9.56 -51.54 -22.87
CA ASP A 205 10.66 -50.70 -22.38
C ASP A 205 11.52 -50.10 -23.51
N LYS A 206 10.95 -49.90 -24.71
CA LYS A 206 11.72 -49.46 -25.88
C LYS A 206 12.17 -48.00 -25.76
N MET A 207 13.43 -47.75 -26.10
CA MET A 207 14.07 -46.42 -26.13
C MET A 207 14.73 -46.23 -27.50
N TYR A 208 14.68 -45.01 -28.04
CA TYR A 208 15.20 -44.66 -29.36
C TYR A 208 15.97 -43.35 -29.29
N ILE A 209 17.02 -43.23 -30.10
CA ILE A 209 17.57 -41.93 -30.49
C ILE A 209 16.78 -41.45 -31.70
N GLN A 210 15.94 -40.45 -31.50
CA GLN A 210 15.01 -39.96 -32.51
C GLN A 210 15.69 -39.00 -33.48
N ALA A 211 16.46 -38.04 -32.96
CA ALA A 211 17.16 -37.05 -33.76
C ALA A 211 18.38 -36.49 -33.01
N ILE A 212 19.32 -35.95 -33.77
CA ILE A 212 20.37 -35.07 -33.26
C ILE A 212 20.30 -33.75 -34.01
N THR A 213 20.31 -32.64 -33.27
CA THR A 213 20.28 -31.30 -33.83
C THR A 213 21.61 -30.63 -33.55
N GLU A 214 22.27 -30.19 -34.61
CA GLU A 214 23.48 -29.37 -34.55
C GLU A 214 23.07 -27.93 -34.26
N VAL A 215 23.66 -27.32 -33.21
CA VAL A 215 23.31 -25.96 -32.76
C VAL A 215 24.54 -25.05 -32.83
N ILE A 216 24.41 -23.96 -33.58
CA ILE A 216 25.35 -22.83 -33.57
C ILE A 216 24.64 -21.68 -32.86
N ASP A 217 25.19 -21.20 -31.76
CA ASP A 217 24.64 -20.05 -31.05
C ASP A 217 24.99 -18.77 -31.82
N LEU A 218 24.00 -17.89 -32.00
CA LEU A 218 24.25 -16.54 -32.52
C LEU A 218 24.94 -15.72 -31.42
N LYS A 219 26.22 -15.41 -31.63
CA LYS A 219 27.06 -14.66 -30.67
C LYS A 219 26.81 -13.15 -30.80
N LEU A 220 25.58 -12.74 -30.52
CA LEU A 220 25.22 -11.32 -30.47
C LEU A 220 25.60 -10.75 -29.10
N THR A 221 26.61 -9.89 -29.09
CA THR A 221 26.87 -8.98 -27.97
C THR A 221 26.05 -7.71 -28.18
N TYR A 222 25.50 -7.14 -27.10
CA TYR A 222 24.76 -5.87 -27.14
C TYR A 222 25.51 -4.73 -26.41
N PRO A 223 26.71 -4.29 -26.89
CA PRO A 223 27.52 -3.28 -26.21
C PRO A 223 26.74 -2.03 -25.80
N ASN A 224 26.92 -1.58 -24.55
CA ASN A 224 26.24 -0.42 -23.99
C ASN A 224 24.71 -0.51 -23.96
N THR A 225 24.14 -1.71 -24.03
CA THR A 225 22.73 -1.98 -23.73
C THR A 225 22.70 -2.95 -22.56
N ALA A 226 22.00 -2.60 -21.48
CA ALA A 226 21.77 -3.50 -20.36
C ALA A 226 20.69 -4.51 -20.75
N VAL A 227 20.96 -5.79 -20.54
CA VAL A 227 20.10 -6.88 -21.03
C VAL A 227 19.92 -7.92 -19.93
N ILE A 228 18.75 -8.54 -19.86
CA ILE A 228 18.51 -9.73 -19.03
C ILE A 228 17.95 -10.87 -19.87
N GLY A 229 18.50 -12.06 -19.69
CA GLY A 229 17.97 -13.32 -20.20
C GLY A 229 17.27 -14.09 -19.09
N VAL A 230 16.08 -14.62 -19.39
CA VAL A 230 15.28 -15.44 -18.48
C VAL A 230 14.93 -16.76 -19.16
N GLN A 231 15.20 -17.88 -18.48
CA GLN A 231 14.79 -19.21 -18.92
C GLN A 231 14.04 -19.94 -17.80
N TYR A 232 12.90 -20.55 -18.10
CA TYR A 232 12.14 -21.37 -17.14
C TYR A 232 11.32 -22.48 -17.82
N ASP A 233 10.90 -23.49 -17.04
CA ASP A 233 10.03 -24.58 -17.52
C ASP A 233 8.61 -24.03 -17.78
N ALA A 234 8.06 -24.26 -18.97
CA ALA A 234 6.75 -23.75 -19.39
C ALA A 234 5.59 -24.29 -18.54
N GLU A 235 5.77 -25.35 -17.77
CA GLU A 235 4.77 -25.79 -16.77
C GLU A 235 4.74 -24.88 -15.53
N THR A 236 5.78 -24.09 -15.27
CA THR A 236 5.89 -23.22 -14.09
C THR A 236 4.87 -22.08 -14.14
N PHE A 237 4.59 -21.56 -15.35
CA PHE A 237 3.66 -20.46 -15.56
C PHE A 237 2.69 -20.82 -16.67
N SER A 238 1.39 -20.57 -16.46
CA SER A 238 0.34 -20.84 -17.44
C SER A 238 0.43 -19.94 -18.69
N ASN A 239 1.14 -18.81 -18.59
CA ASN A 239 1.43 -17.87 -19.67
C ASN A 239 2.92 -17.48 -19.63
N ILE A 240 3.37 -16.68 -20.60
CA ILE A 240 4.67 -16.02 -20.51
C ILE A 240 4.66 -15.12 -19.26
N ALA A 241 5.59 -15.37 -18.33
CA ALA A 241 5.67 -14.66 -17.06
C ALA A 241 6.02 -13.19 -17.29
N LYS A 242 5.31 -12.30 -16.61
CA LYS A 242 5.63 -10.87 -16.60
C LYS A 242 6.87 -10.64 -15.77
N ILE A 243 7.90 -10.03 -16.38
CA ILE A 243 9.12 -9.63 -15.69
C ILE A 243 9.00 -8.19 -15.18
N ALA A 244 9.41 -7.96 -13.94
CA ALA A 244 9.68 -6.62 -13.41
C ALA A 244 11.04 -6.62 -12.71
N VAL A 245 11.82 -5.54 -12.87
CA VAL A 245 13.18 -5.45 -12.33
C VAL A 245 13.41 -4.10 -11.66
N ASP A 246 13.79 -4.15 -10.40
CA ASP A 246 14.28 -3.00 -9.64
C ASP A 246 15.77 -2.77 -9.94
N LEU A 247 16.04 -1.70 -10.69
CA LEU A 247 17.33 -1.45 -11.30
C LEU A 247 17.86 -0.08 -10.86
N LYS A 248 19.12 -0.04 -10.41
CA LYS A 248 19.87 1.21 -10.34
C LYS A 248 20.24 1.60 -11.77
N GLY A 249 19.69 2.71 -12.22
CA GLY A 249 19.74 3.17 -13.62
C GLY A 249 21.14 3.43 -14.19
N VAL A 250 21.16 4.11 -15.34
CA VAL A 250 22.38 4.37 -16.12
C VAL A 250 23.40 5.18 -15.32
N LYS A 251 24.68 4.83 -15.45
CA LYS A 251 25.81 5.62 -14.94
C LYS A 251 25.96 6.89 -15.79
N ILE A 252 25.63 8.01 -15.18
CA ILE A 252 25.66 9.34 -15.79
C ILE A 252 26.95 10.09 -15.45
N LYS A 253 27.22 11.18 -16.18
CA LYS A 253 28.31 12.09 -15.84
C LYS A 253 27.95 12.89 -14.58
N VAL A 254 28.80 12.79 -13.56
CA VAL A 254 28.72 13.58 -12.33
C VAL A 254 30.06 14.26 -12.04
N PRO A 255 30.11 15.37 -11.27
CA PRO A 255 31.36 16.02 -10.90
C PRO A 255 32.35 15.06 -10.26
N SER A 256 33.64 15.21 -10.60
CA SER A 256 34.72 14.40 -10.02
C SER A 256 34.73 14.42 -8.48
N ASN A 257 34.39 15.57 -7.89
CA ASN A 257 34.35 15.82 -6.45
C ASN A 257 33.02 15.48 -5.75
N TYR A 258 32.03 14.97 -6.47
CA TYR A 258 30.72 14.60 -5.93
C TYR A 258 30.66 13.10 -5.60
N ASP A 259 30.19 12.75 -4.42
CA ASP A 259 29.81 11.38 -4.07
C ASP A 259 28.28 11.24 -4.14
N PRO A 260 27.73 10.46 -5.09
CA PRO A 260 26.28 10.34 -5.25
C PRO A 260 25.59 9.47 -4.19
N VAL A 261 26.35 8.67 -3.44
CA VAL A 261 25.79 7.82 -2.38
C VAL A 261 25.62 8.63 -1.11
N SER A 262 26.68 9.32 -0.67
CA SER A 262 26.61 10.20 0.51
C SER A 262 26.09 11.61 0.21
N ARG A 263 25.93 11.96 -1.08
CA ARG A 263 25.50 13.28 -1.57
C ARG A 263 26.37 14.44 -1.12
N THR A 264 27.67 14.18 -1.01
CA THR A 264 28.66 15.16 -0.53
C THR A 264 29.53 15.68 -1.66
N TYR A 265 29.99 16.92 -1.51
CA TYR A 265 30.85 17.62 -2.46
C TYR A 265 32.14 18.00 -1.75
N ILE A 266 33.28 17.42 -2.16
CA ILE A 266 34.55 17.57 -1.44
C ILE A 266 35.47 18.56 -2.17
N GLY A 267 35.71 19.72 -1.57
CA GLY A 267 36.54 20.77 -2.16
C GLY A 267 35.88 21.48 -3.36
N MET A 268 36.62 22.39 -3.98
CA MET A 268 36.14 23.11 -5.17
C MET A 268 36.18 22.19 -6.39
N TRP A 269 35.12 22.21 -7.19
CA TRP A 269 35.07 21.45 -8.43
C TRP A 269 35.91 22.14 -9.53
N ASP A 270 36.73 21.36 -10.22
CA ASP A 270 37.61 21.83 -11.32
C ASP A 270 36.93 21.76 -12.71
N GLY A 271 35.67 21.33 -12.77
CA GLY A 271 34.91 21.19 -14.00
C GLY A 271 35.06 19.83 -14.70
N THR A 272 35.77 18.86 -14.10
CA THR A 272 35.95 17.49 -14.65
C THR A 272 34.86 16.53 -14.17
N PHE A 273 34.56 15.49 -14.97
CA PHE A 273 33.48 14.54 -14.67
C PHE A 273 34.00 13.12 -14.46
N LYS A 274 33.29 12.33 -13.66
CA LYS A 274 33.38 10.87 -13.56
C LYS A 274 32.02 10.25 -13.90
N ARG A 275 31.98 8.95 -14.23
CA ARG A 275 30.71 8.23 -14.41
C ARG A 275 30.30 7.54 -13.13
N ALA A 276 29.09 7.79 -12.66
CA ALA A 276 28.51 7.12 -11.50
C ALA A 276 26.98 7.13 -11.58
N TYR A 277 26.33 6.21 -10.86
CA TYR A 277 24.90 6.28 -10.66
C TYR A 277 24.52 7.45 -9.75
N SER A 278 23.51 8.23 -10.16
CA SER A 278 22.92 9.28 -9.34
C SER A 278 21.48 9.49 -9.77
N ASN A 279 20.60 9.73 -8.79
CA ASN A 279 19.21 10.14 -9.00
C ASN A 279 18.99 11.64 -8.73
N ASN A 280 20.07 12.43 -8.72
CA ASN A 280 19.99 13.89 -8.64
C ASN A 280 19.51 14.44 -9.99
N PRO A 281 18.35 15.11 -10.06
CA PRO A 281 17.74 15.50 -11.32
C PRO A 281 18.57 16.50 -12.14
N ALA A 282 19.41 17.33 -11.50
CA ALA A 282 20.27 18.27 -12.23
C ALA A 282 21.36 17.54 -13.03
N TRP A 283 21.91 16.43 -12.50
CA TRP A 283 22.89 15.62 -13.24
C TRP A 283 22.24 14.74 -14.29
N ILE A 284 21.03 14.22 -14.04
CA ILE A 284 20.23 13.53 -15.06
C ILE A 284 19.94 14.49 -16.22
N TYR A 285 19.60 15.75 -15.92
CA TYR A 285 19.34 16.78 -16.92
C TYR A 285 20.59 17.07 -17.77
N TYR A 286 21.76 17.19 -17.14
CA TYR A 286 23.03 17.36 -17.83
C TYR A 286 23.34 16.17 -18.76
N ASP A 287 23.09 14.95 -18.30
CA ASP A 287 23.32 13.74 -19.09
C ASP A 287 22.39 13.66 -20.31
N LEU A 288 21.09 13.93 -20.16
CA LEU A 288 20.16 13.98 -21.29
C LEU A 288 20.51 15.07 -22.31
N CYS A 289 21.10 16.18 -21.86
CA CYS A 289 21.56 17.21 -22.80
C CYS A 289 22.83 16.77 -23.56
N THR A 290 23.75 16.04 -22.92
CA THR A 290 25.10 15.82 -23.48
C THR A 290 25.35 14.41 -24.03
N ASN A 291 24.52 13.43 -23.70
CA ASN A 291 24.72 12.05 -24.11
C ASN A 291 24.36 11.85 -25.59
N LYS A 292 25.30 11.31 -26.37
CA LYS A 292 25.16 11.12 -27.81
C LYS A 292 24.38 9.86 -28.22
N ARG A 293 24.23 8.90 -27.30
CA ARG A 293 23.71 7.57 -27.60
C ARG A 293 22.18 7.54 -27.51
N TYR A 294 21.64 7.98 -26.39
CA TYR A 294 20.20 7.92 -26.11
C TYR A 294 19.56 9.30 -25.90
N ALA A 295 20.31 10.39 -26.10
CA ALA A 295 19.84 11.74 -25.78
C ALA A 295 20.34 12.80 -26.77
N LEU A 296 20.46 14.05 -26.33
CA LEU A 296 20.62 15.23 -27.20
C LEU A 296 22.07 15.61 -27.52
N GLY A 297 23.05 14.78 -27.18
CA GLY A 297 24.48 15.09 -27.37
C GLY A 297 24.95 15.28 -28.81
N ASN A 298 24.11 14.93 -29.80
CA ASN A 298 24.37 15.22 -31.22
C ASN A 298 23.85 16.62 -31.64
N ARG A 299 23.09 17.29 -30.77
CA ARG A 299 22.48 18.61 -30.98
C ARG A 299 23.02 19.65 -30.01
N LEU A 300 23.24 19.26 -28.76
CA LEU A 300 23.79 20.09 -27.70
C LEU A 300 25.20 19.62 -27.36
N THR A 301 26.10 20.57 -27.18
CA THR A 301 27.47 20.33 -26.71
C THR A 301 27.62 20.78 -25.27
N GLU A 302 28.64 20.29 -24.56
CA GLU A 302 28.90 20.67 -23.17
C GLU A 302 29.13 22.19 -22.99
N GLN A 303 29.54 22.90 -24.04
CA GLN A 303 29.76 24.35 -24.03
C GLN A 303 28.45 25.15 -24.11
N MET A 304 27.39 24.53 -24.61
CA MET A 304 26.06 25.13 -24.74
C MET A 304 25.21 24.97 -23.46
N ILE A 305 25.82 24.49 -22.38
CA ILE A 305 25.16 24.23 -21.10
C ILE A 305 26.01 24.86 -19.99
N ASP A 306 25.39 25.68 -19.15
CA ASP A 306 26.07 26.20 -17.96
C ASP A 306 26.15 25.12 -16.86
N LYS A 307 27.24 24.35 -16.90
CA LYS A 307 27.53 23.32 -15.90
C LYS A 307 27.76 23.87 -14.49
N TRP A 308 28.13 25.15 -14.34
CA TRP A 308 28.36 25.76 -13.03
C TRP A 308 27.04 26.11 -12.34
N SER A 309 26.08 26.64 -13.11
CA SER A 309 24.72 26.83 -12.61
C SER A 309 24.05 25.50 -12.25
N LEU A 310 24.19 24.46 -13.08
CA LEU A 310 23.69 23.12 -12.76
C LEU A 310 24.36 22.52 -11.52
N TYR A 311 25.65 22.75 -11.31
CA TYR A 311 26.35 22.30 -10.09
C TYR A 311 25.72 22.90 -8.82
N ARG A 312 25.42 24.21 -8.83
CA ARG A 312 24.71 24.88 -7.72
C ARG A 312 23.30 24.30 -7.50
N LEU A 313 22.56 24.03 -8.59
CA LEU A 313 21.23 23.42 -8.50
C LEU A 313 21.30 21.98 -7.97
N ALA A 314 22.30 21.21 -8.38
CA ALA A 314 22.52 19.86 -7.89
C ALA A 314 22.77 19.85 -6.37
N GLN A 315 23.59 20.77 -5.87
CA GLN A 315 23.81 20.95 -4.42
C GLN A 315 22.50 21.27 -3.69
N TYR A 316 21.64 22.10 -4.27
CA TYR A 316 20.33 22.41 -3.70
C TYR A 316 19.40 21.18 -3.68
N CYS A 317 19.42 20.36 -4.73
CA CYS A 317 18.66 19.11 -4.78
C CYS A 317 19.10 18.09 -3.72
N ASP A 318 20.40 18.07 -3.40
CA ASP A 318 21.01 17.15 -2.43
C ASP A 318 20.88 17.60 -0.97
N GLN A 319 20.41 18.83 -0.70
CA GLN A 319 20.17 19.29 0.67
C GLN A 319 19.14 18.39 1.36
N LEU A 320 19.43 17.97 2.59
CA LEU A 320 18.52 17.18 3.38
C LEU A 320 17.39 18.04 3.94
N VAL A 321 16.16 17.58 3.76
CA VAL A 321 14.92 18.18 4.26
C VAL A 321 14.09 17.10 4.97
N PRO A 322 13.14 17.47 5.85
CA PRO A 322 12.25 16.51 6.49
C PRO A 322 11.48 15.67 5.45
N ASP A 323 11.44 14.36 5.69
CA ASP A 323 10.70 13.41 4.85
C ASP A 323 9.19 13.34 5.18
N GLY A 324 8.75 14.03 6.23
CA GLY A 324 7.38 14.00 6.75
C GLY A 324 7.07 12.82 7.68
N LYS A 325 8.02 11.90 7.90
CA LYS A 325 7.94 10.69 8.76
C LYS A 325 8.91 10.74 9.95
N GLY A 326 9.52 11.89 10.21
CA GLY A 326 10.50 12.11 11.29
C GLY A 326 11.95 11.88 10.89
N GLY A 327 12.23 11.51 9.64
CA GLY A 327 13.56 11.38 9.06
C GLY A 327 13.94 12.56 8.17
N GLN A 328 15.01 12.37 7.40
CA GLN A 328 15.45 13.34 6.39
C GLN A 328 15.65 12.64 5.05
N GLU A 329 15.35 13.36 3.98
CA GLU A 329 15.58 12.94 2.61
C GLU A 329 16.18 14.07 1.78
N PRO A 330 16.82 13.77 0.63
CA PRO A 330 17.25 14.80 -0.31
C PRO A 330 16.04 15.60 -0.81
N ARG A 331 16.21 16.92 -0.94
CA ARG A 331 15.16 17.84 -1.36
C ARG A 331 14.45 17.40 -2.63
N PHE A 332 15.22 17.01 -3.64
CA PHE A 332 14.71 16.49 -4.92
C PHE A 332 15.48 15.26 -5.38
N THR A 333 14.74 14.23 -5.75
CA THR A 333 15.23 13.06 -6.48
C THR A 333 14.36 12.83 -7.72
N CYS A 334 14.92 12.15 -8.72
CA CYS A 334 14.18 11.76 -9.92
C CYS A 334 14.56 10.34 -10.31
N ASN A 335 13.57 9.46 -10.38
CA ASN A 335 13.70 8.09 -10.86
C ASN A 335 12.67 7.90 -11.97
N VAL A 336 13.14 7.85 -13.21
CA VAL A 336 12.26 7.81 -14.39
C VAL A 336 12.71 6.74 -15.37
N TYR A 337 11.73 6.04 -15.93
CA TYR A 337 11.90 5.11 -17.03
C TYR A 337 11.25 5.69 -18.30
N ILE A 338 12.08 6.08 -19.27
CA ILE A 338 11.64 6.71 -20.53
C ILE A 338 11.48 5.63 -21.60
N GLN A 339 10.23 5.25 -21.89
CA GLN A 339 9.92 4.15 -22.82
C GLN A 339 9.38 4.60 -24.18
N SER A 340 8.79 5.80 -24.27
CA SER A 340 8.12 6.32 -25.47
C SER A 340 8.86 7.53 -26.04
N ALA A 341 8.81 7.67 -27.36
CA ALA A 341 9.36 8.84 -28.03
C ALA A 341 8.50 10.08 -27.75
N GLU A 342 9.12 11.11 -27.19
CA GLU A 342 8.52 12.42 -26.96
C GLU A 342 9.43 13.53 -27.48
N SER A 343 8.91 14.75 -27.61
CA SER A 343 9.72 15.92 -27.97
C SER A 343 10.84 16.12 -26.94
N ALA A 344 12.05 16.33 -27.44
CA ALA A 344 13.24 16.56 -26.62
C ALA A 344 13.05 17.68 -25.59
N PHE A 345 12.42 18.78 -26.01
CA PHE A 345 12.18 19.92 -25.14
C PHE A 345 11.12 19.62 -24.07
N ASP A 346 10.12 18.79 -24.39
CA ASP A 346 9.09 18.39 -23.44
C ASP A 346 9.68 17.51 -22.34
N ILE A 347 10.58 16.57 -22.68
CA ILE A 347 11.30 15.75 -21.71
C ILE A 347 12.18 16.63 -20.80
N LEU A 348 12.94 17.58 -21.38
CA LEU A 348 13.75 18.50 -20.59
C LEU A 348 12.91 19.40 -19.68
N SER A 349 11.74 19.83 -20.15
CA SER A 349 10.80 20.65 -19.37
C SER A 349 10.18 19.84 -18.22
N LYS A 350 9.75 18.61 -18.48
CA LYS A 350 9.26 17.68 -17.45
C LYS A 350 10.34 17.43 -16.39
N LEU A 351 11.58 17.17 -16.81
CA LEU A 351 12.70 16.93 -15.90
C LEU A 351 13.05 18.17 -15.07
N ALA A 352 13.10 19.35 -15.70
CA ALA A 352 13.32 20.61 -15.00
C ALA A 352 12.22 20.85 -13.94
N GLY A 353 10.97 20.54 -14.27
CA GLY A 353 9.83 20.63 -13.35
C GLY A 353 10.00 19.85 -12.05
N VAL A 354 10.68 18.69 -12.07
CA VAL A 354 10.89 17.83 -10.88
C VAL A 354 11.61 18.57 -9.75
N PHE A 355 12.53 19.46 -10.09
CA PHE A 355 13.30 20.26 -9.13
C PHE A 355 12.98 21.76 -9.23
N ARG A 356 11.75 22.07 -9.66
CA ARG A 356 11.20 23.43 -9.76
C ARG A 356 12.02 24.34 -10.67
N ALA A 357 12.66 23.76 -11.67
CA ALA A 357 13.42 24.47 -12.67
C ALA A 357 12.62 24.75 -13.93
N ILE A 358 13.03 25.79 -14.64
CA ILE A 358 12.61 26.08 -16.00
C ILE A 358 13.80 25.84 -16.92
N SER A 359 13.51 25.31 -18.11
CA SER A 359 14.48 25.16 -19.19
C SER A 359 14.07 26.06 -20.35
N TYR A 360 15.01 26.85 -20.86
CA TYR A 360 14.79 27.67 -22.06
C TYR A 360 16.07 27.84 -22.87
N TRP A 361 15.89 28.21 -24.14
CA TRP A 361 16.99 28.52 -25.06
C TRP A 361 17.19 30.04 -25.10
N ASP A 362 18.40 30.52 -24.79
CA ASP A 362 18.71 31.96 -24.77
C ASP A 362 19.20 32.51 -26.13
N GLY A 363 19.28 31.64 -27.15
CA GLY A 363 19.84 31.95 -28.47
C GLY A 363 21.16 31.23 -28.74
N THR A 364 21.94 30.89 -27.71
CA THR A 364 23.28 30.27 -27.81
C THR A 364 23.44 29.03 -26.95
N SER A 365 22.81 29.02 -25.77
CA SER A 365 22.88 27.97 -24.76
C SER A 365 21.50 27.61 -24.23
N ILE A 366 21.41 26.40 -23.68
CA ILE A 366 20.26 26.00 -22.88
C ILE A 366 20.50 26.43 -21.44
N VAL A 367 19.56 27.19 -20.90
CA VAL A 367 19.60 27.71 -19.53
C VAL A 367 18.61 26.92 -18.69
N CYS A 368 19.09 26.41 -17.56
CA CYS A 368 18.28 25.76 -16.54
C CYS A 368 18.44 26.55 -15.23
N ASP A 369 17.38 27.19 -14.76
CA ASP A 369 17.36 27.91 -13.47
C ASP A 369 16.12 27.52 -12.68
N ALA A 370 16.19 27.59 -11.35
CA ALA A 370 15.15 27.06 -10.46
C ALA A 370 14.50 28.09 -9.54
N ASP A 371 13.29 27.74 -9.09
CA ASP A 371 12.58 28.44 -8.02
C ASP A 371 13.19 28.12 -6.66
N LEU A 372 14.27 28.83 -6.33
CA LEU A 372 14.99 28.77 -5.06
C LEU A 372 15.06 30.15 -4.40
N PRO A 373 15.33 30.24 -3.08
CA PRO A 373 15.52 31.51 -2.39
C PRO A 373 16.62 32.34 -3.04
N GLN A 374 16.28 33.57 -3.43
CA GLN A 374 17.22 34.55 -3.99
C GLN A 374 17.12 35.89 -3.26
N ASP A 375 18.27 36.54 -3.11
CA ASP A 375 18.36 37.93 -2.72
C ASP A 375 17.94 38.87 -3.87
N THR A 376 17.69 40.12 -3.52
CA THR A 376 17.32 41.16 -4.49
C THR A 376 18.47 41.39 -5.48
N TYR A 377 18.21 41.16 -6.77
CA TYR A 377 19.17 41.35 -7.86
C TYR A 377 19.29 42.84 -8.24
N PHE A 378 18.15 43.51 -8.40
CA PHE A 378 18.08 44.93 -8.76
C PHE A 378 16.80 45.57 -8.20
N THR A 379 16.81 46.88 -7.98
CA THR A 379 15.67 47.61 -7.45
C THR A 379 15.07 48.60 -8.46
N TYR A 380 13.75 48.70 -8.47
CA TYR A 380 12.99 49.66 -9.28
C TYR A 380 12.12 50.52 -8.39
N THR A 381 12.13 51.81 -8.68
CA THR A 381 11.33 52.85 -8.03
C THR A 381 10.68 53.70 -9.12
N ARG A 382 9.77 54.58 -8.71
CA ARG A 382 9.22 55.59 -9.63
C ARG A 382 10.28 56.51 -10.24
N ALA A 383 11.51 56.54 -9.71
CA ALA A 383 12.61 57.38 -10.20
C ALA A 383 13.44 56.74 -11.33
N ASN A 384 13.36 55.43 -11.55
CA ASN A 384 14.02 54.73 -12.67
C ASN A 384 13.06 53.91 -13.55
N VAL A 385 11.75 54.06 -13.32
CA VAL A 385 10.69 53.60 -14.21
C VAL A 385 10.19 54.78 -15.04
N ILE A 386 9.95 54.55 -16.34
CA ILE A 386 9.45 55.58 -17.26
C ILE A 386 8.10 56.09 -16.74
N ASP A 387 7.99 57.40 -16.60
CA ASP A 387 6.82 58.11 -16.02
C ASP A 387 6.43 57.65 -14.59
N GLY A 388 7.28 56.84 -13.94
CA GLY A 388 6.99 56.21 -12.65
C GLY A 388 5.75 55.32 -12.68
N HIS A 389 5.35 54.77 -13.83
CA HIS A 389 4.13 54.00 -13.97
C HIS A 389 4.34 52.49 -13.75
N PHE A 390 3.67 51.95 -12.74
CA PHE A 390 3.56 50.52 -12.48
C PHE A 390 2.12 50.06 -12.72
N GLU A 391 1.95 49.00 -13.50
CA GLU A 391 0.66 48.35 -13.72
C GLU A 391 0.61 47.04 -12.93
N TYR A 392 -0.34 46.94 -12.01
CA TYR A 392 -0.55 45.74 -11.22
C TYR A 392 -1.79 44.99 -11.69
N SER A 393 -1.64 43.67 -11.87
CA SER A 393 -2.73 42.74 -12.11
C SER A 393 -2.69 41.63 -11.07
N GLY A 394 -3.83 41.05 -10.71
CA GLY A 394 -3.89 39.99 -9.72
C GLY A 394 -4.95 38.95 -10.02
N THR A 395 -4.75 37.75 -9.49
CA THR A 395 -5.73 36.66 -9.64
C THR A 395 -6.87 36.83 -8.63
N ARG A 396 -8.10 36.49 -9.01
CA ARG A 396 -9.25 36.56 -8.10
C ARG A 396 -9.19 35.41 -7.11
N ALA A 397 -9.59 35.65 -5.85
CA ALA A 397 -9.56 34.63 -4.81
C ALA A 397 -10.34 33.34 -5.16
N ARG A 398 -11.47 33.47 -5.88
CA ARG A 398 -12.28 32.33 -6.34
C ARG A 398 -11.60 31.46 -7.40
N ASP A 399 -10.66 32.01 -8.16
CA ASP A 399 -9.98 31.31 -9.25
C ASP A 399 -8.73 30.56 -8.75
N ARG A 400 -8.36 30.72 -7.47
CA ARG A 400 -7.19 30.07 -6.85
C ARG A 400 -7.59 28.74 -6.22
N HIS A 401 -6.75 27.73 -6.43
CA HIS A 401 -6.94 26.41 -5.83
C HIS A 401 -6.67 26.44 -4.32
N ASN A 402 -7.35 25.57 -3.60
CA ASN A 402 -7.20 25.41 -2.14
C ASN A 402 -6.93 23.95 -1.73
N ALA A 403 -6.84 23.05 -2.72
CA ALA A 403 -6.37 21.69 -2.57
C ALA A 403 -5.59 21.26 -3.82
N VAL A 404 -4.57 20.41 -3.63
CA VAL A 404 -3.77 19.83 -4.71
C VAL A 404 -3.73 18.32 -4.53
N LYS A 405 -3.97 17.57 -5.61
CA LYS A 405 -3.81 16.13 -5.70
C LYS A 405 -2.56 15.85 -6.55
N VAL A 406 -1.56 15.26 -5.92
CA VAL A 406 -0.24 15.00 -6.52
C VAL A 406 -0.08 13.50 -6.77
N ALA A 407 0.11 13.12 -8.03
CA ALA A 407 0.44 11.75 -8.41
C ALA A 407 1.94 11.48 -8.23
N TRP A 408 2.31 10.34 -7.65
CA TRP A 408 3.69 9.89 -7.44
C TRP A 408 3.78 8.36 -7.50
N ASP A 409 4.95 7.80 -7.81
CA ASP A 409 5.12 6.35 -7.96
C ASP A 409 5.66 5.72 -6.68
N ASN A 410 4.86 4.89 -6.01
CA ASN A 410 5.17 4.37 -4.67
C ASN A 410 6.08 3.12 -4.73
N PRO A 411 7.37 3.19 -4.33
CA PRO A 411 8.26 2.02 -4.34
C PRO A 411 7.79 0.88 -3.43
N GLN A 412 7.13 1.21 -2.31
CA GLN A 412 6.59 0.23 -1.38
C GLN A 412 5.40 -0.54 -2.00
N ASN A 413 4.68 0.08 -2.92
CA ASN A 413 3.61 -0.54 -3.71
C ASN A 413 4.04 -0.84 -5.15
N ARG A 414 5.28 -1.31 -5.33
CA ARG A 414 5.82 -1.76 -6.64
C ARG A 414 5.80 -0.68 -7.72
N TYR A 415 6.10 0.56 -7.33
CA TYR A 415 6.10 1.74 -8.21
C TYR A 415 4.75 2.00 -8.90
N LYS A 416 3.64 1.55 -8.30
CA LYS A 416 2.30 1.96 -8.75
C LYS A 416 2.08 3.43 -8.40
N THR A 417 1.43 4.15 -9.32
CA THR A 417 1.08 5.55 -9.11
C THR A 417 -0.01 5.68 -8.05
N GLU A 418 0.28 6.43 -7.01
CA GLU A 418 -0.62 6.79 -5.92
C GLU A 418 -0.77 8.32 -5.83
N TYR A 419 -1.72 8.77 -5.02
CA TYR A 419 -2.07 10.18 -4.92
C TYR A 419 -1.94 10.70 -3.49
N VAL A 420 -1.27 11.83 -3.36
CA VAL A 420 -1.16 12.59 -2.11
C VAL A 420 -2.03 13.83 -2.24
N PHE A 421 -2.82 14.12 -1.20
CA PHE A 421 -3.66 15.31 -1.15
C PHE A 421 -3.07 16.33 -0.19
N VAL A 422 -2.80 17.53 -0.69
CA VAL A 422 -2.37 18.69 0.10
C VAL A 422 -3.51 19.69 0.12
N ARG A 423 -4.00 20.05 1.32
CA ARG A 423 -5.15 20.95 1.50
C ARG A 423 -4.78 22.15 2.34
N ASP A 424 -5.40 23.28 2.01
CA ASP A 424 -5.39 24.46 2.86
C ASP A 424 -6.76 24.62 3.52
N GLU A 425 -6.88 24.09 4.72
CA GLU A 425 -8.12 24.10 5.49
C GLU A 425 -8.63 25.52 5.76
N ALA A 426 -7.72 26.50 5.96
CA ALA A 426 -8.09 27.89 6.17
C ALA A 426 -8.66 28.55 4.90
N ALA A 427 -8.11 28.22 3.73
CA ALA A 427 -8.66 28.66 2.44
C ALA A 427 -10.01 27.98 2.15
N ILE A 428 -10.15 26.68 2.43
CA ILE A 428 -11.42 25.93 2.27
C ILE A 428 -12.51 26.52 3.18
N ALA A 429 -12.18 26.81 4.45
CA ALA A 429 -13.11 27.43 5.39
C ALA A 429 -13.56 28.83 4.92
N ARG A 430 -12.62 29.65 4.43
CA ARG A 430 -12.94 30.97 3.84
C ARG A 430 -13.83 30.86 2.60
N ASP A 431 -13.64 29.82 1.79
CA ASP A 431 -14.45 29.53 0.60
C ASP A 431 -15.75 28.78 0.93
N ARG A 432 -16.25 28.86 2.18
CA ARG A 432 -17.51 28.25 2.63
C ARG A 432 -17.55 26.73 2.42
N GLY A 433 -16.41 26.07 2.57
CA GLY A 433 -16.28 24.61 2.41
C GLY A 433 -16.09 24.15 0.96
N ALA A 434 -16.01 25.05 -0.02
CA ALA A 434 -15.78 24.68 -1.41
C ALA A 434 -14.33 24.22 -1.64
N VAL A 435 -14.16 22.99 -2.14
CA VAL A 435 -12.85 22.44 -2.54
C VAL A 435 -12.59 22.76 -4.01
N LYS A 436 -11.49 23.46 -4.28
CA LYS A 436 -10.98 23.83 -5.60
C LYS A 436 -9.67 23.07 -5.83
N LEU A 437 -9.78 21.96 -6.56
CA LEU A 437 -8.70 20.98 -6.70
C LEU A 437 -7.84 21.26 -7.94
N LEU A 438 -6.51 21.31 -7.73
CA LEU A 438 -5.51 21.20 -8.78
C LEU A 438 -5.00 19.76 -8.84
N GLU A 439 -4.98 19.15 -10.03
CA GLU A 439 -4.32 17.86 -10.23
C GLU A 439 -2.92 18.09 -10.81
N LEU A 440 -1.91 17.47 -10.19
CA LEU A 440 -0.51 17.61 -10.56
C LEU A 440 0.15 16.23 -10.60
N GLU A 441 1.02 16.02 -11.59
CA GLU A 441 1.82 14.80 -11.72
C GLU A 441 3.26 15.10 -11.35
N ALA A 442 3.74 14.51 -10.25
CA ALA A 442 5.13 14.63 -9.83
C ALA A 442 5.97 13.60 -10.60
N TRP A 443 6.34 13.96 -11.84
CA TRP A 443 7.04 13.06 -12.76
C TRP A 443 8.36 12.54 -12.18
N GLY A 444 8.55 11.21 -12.18
CA GLY A 444 9.73 10.56 -11.63
C GLY A 444 9.91 10.71 -10.11
N CYS A 445 8.87 11.15 -9.39
CA CYS A 445 8.88 11.26 -7.95
C CYS A 445 8.52 9.92 -7.31
N THR A 446 9.44 9.40 -6.48
CA THR A 446 9.26 8.13 -5.76
C THR A 446 9.28 8.30 -4.24
N SER A 447 9.22 9.54 -3.77
CA SER A 447 9.06 9.89 -2.35
C SER A 447 7.72 10.58 -2.14
N GLU A 448 6.98 10.09 -1.15
CA GLU A 448 5.75 10.71 -0.67
C GLU A 448 5.99 12.12 -0.12
N GLY A 449 7.09 12.31 0.62
CA GLY A 449 7.49 13.61 1.16
C GLY A 449 7.76 14.63 0.06
N GLN A 450 8.50 14.24 -0.98
CA GLN A 450 8.71 15.08 -2.17
C GLN A 450 7.40 15.39 -2.90
N ALA A 451 6.47 14.44 -3.00
CA ALA A 451 5.15 14.66 -3.59
C ALA A 451 4.32 15.68 -2.78
N GLN A 452 4.31 15.56 -1.44
CA GLN A 452 3.68 16.55 -0.55
C GLN A 452 4.30 17.95 -0.73
N ARG A 453 5.63 18.05 -0.74
CA ARG A 453 6.33 19.33 -0.96
C ARG A 453 6.01 19.92 -2.34
N THR A 454 5.74 19.10 -3.34
CA THR A 454 5.32 19.55 -4.68
C THR A 454 3.91 20.14 -4.63
N GLY A 455 2.97 19.49 -3.92
CA GLY A 455 1.62 20.02 -3.70
C GLY A 455 1.61 21.31 -2.87
N GLN A 456 2.42 21.35 -1.80
CA GLN A 456 2.61 22.56 -0.97
C GLN A 456 3.20 23.69 -1.81
N TRP A 457 4.17 23.41 -2.68
CA TRP A 457 4.75 24.43 -3.55
C TRP A 457 3.70 25.04 -4.49
N ALA A 458 2.88 24.22 -5.15
CA ALA A 458 1.84 24.73 -6.03
C ALA A 458 0.82 25.59 -5.26
N LEU A 459 0.37 25.11 -4.10
CA LEU A 459 -0.63 25.77 -3.28
C LEU A 459 -0.10 27.07 -2.65
N LYS A 460 1.09 27.07 -2.05
CA LYS A 460 1.69 28.26 -1.42
C LYS A 460 2.08 29.30 -2.46
N THR A 461 2.52 28.87 -3.65
CA THR A 461 2.75 29.78 -4.78
C THR A 461 1.46 30.49 -5.18
N GLU A 462 0.36 29.76 -5.45
CA GLU A 462 -0.92 30.41 -5.81
C GLU A 462 -1.49 31.33 -4.71
N GLN A 463 -1.25 31.01 -3.45
CA GLN A 463 -1.78 31.78 -2.31
C GLN A 463 -0.98 33.03 -1.97
N LEU A 464 0.36 32.98 -2.10
CA LEU A 464 1.26 34.06 -1.69
C LEU A 464 1.68 34.95 -2.87
N GLU A 465 1.84 34.37 -4.06
CA GLU A 465 2.38 35.05 -5.25
C GLU A 465 1.25 35.50 -6.19
N THR A 466 0.47 36.46 -5.71
CA THR A 466 -0.87 36.73 -6.24
C THR A 466 -0.96 37.87 -7.25
N ARG A 467 0.12 38.62 -7.40
CA ARG A 467 0.18 39.87 -8.17
C ARG A 467 1.25 39.78 -9.23
N THR A 468 0.94 40.26 -10.42
CA THR A 468 1.89 40.55 -11.48
C THR A 468 2.07 42.07 -11.57
N VAL A 469 3.29 42.51 -11.79
CA VAL A 469 3.61 43.92 -12.09
C VAL A 469 4.19 44.01 -13.50
N THR A 470 3.75 45.01 -14.26
CA THR A 470 4.31 45.38 -15.55
C THR A 470 4.70 46.85 -15.55
N PHE A 471 5.90 47.16 -16.03
CA PHE A 471 6.41 48.52 -16.09
C PHE A 471 7.47 48.68 -17.18
N LYS A 472 7.70 49.93 -17.61
CA LYS A 472 8.68 50.26 -18.65
C LYS A 472 9.90 50.97 -18.09
N VAL A 473 11.07 50.60 -18.56
CA VAL A 473 12.36 51.16 -18.16
C VAL A 473 13.22 51.52 -19.37
N GLY A 474 14.21 52.39 -19.15
CA GLY A 474 15.26 52.67 -20.13
C GLY A 474 16.28 51.53 -20.21
N LEU A 475 17.56 51.87 -20.37
CA LEU A 475 18.64 50.88 -20.54
C LEU A 475 18.81 49.92 -19.35
N ASP A 476 18.33 50.30 -18.16
CA ASP A 476 18.26 49.45 -16.95
C ASP A 476 17.47 48.15 -17.17
N GLY A 477 16.66 48.06 -18.23
CA GLY A 477 15.93 46.83 -18.58
C GLY A 477 16.81 45.70 -19.10
N TYR A 478 18.06 45.97 -19.47
CA TYR A 478 19.02 44.94 -19.86
C TYR A 478 19.74 44.29 -18.66
N ILE A 479 19.56 44.83 -17.44
CA ILE A 479 20.26 44.38 -16.24
C ILE A 479 19.67 43.07 -15.70
N PRO A 480 18.37 42.99 -15.30
CA PRO A 480 17.83 41.75 -14.81
C PRO A 480 17.66 40.74 -15.95
N LEU A 481 17.80 39.45 -15.61
CA LEU A 481 17.46 38.35 -16.50
C LEU A 481 16.15 37.70 -16.04
N PRO A 482 15.40 37.02 -16.94
CA PRO A 482 14.28 36.18 -16.55
C PRO A 482 14.68 35.19 -15.44
N GLY A 483 13.81 35.05 -14.43
CA GLY A 483 14.02 34.22 -13.24
C GLY A 483 14.69 34.93 -12.06
N LYS A 484 15.24 36.15 -12.24
CA LYS A 484 15.84 36.92 -11.12
C LYS A 484 14.79 37.67 -10.30
N VAL A 485 15.07 37.81 -9.01
CA VAL A 485 14.22 38.55 -8.06
C VAL A 485 14.60 40.02 -8.06
N ILE A 486 13.65 40.88 -8.36
CA ILE A 486 13.76 42.34 -8.30
C ILE A 486 12.90 42.87 -7.16
N GLU A 487 13.23 44.06 -6.68
CA GLU A 487 12.49 44.74 -5.62
C GLU A 487 11.85 46.01 -6.16
N VAL A 488 10.59 46.24 -5.85
CA VAL A 488 9.80 47.35 -6.36
C VAL A 488 9.34 48.22 -5.19
N ALA A 489 9.73 49.49 -5.23
CA ALA A 489 9.27 50.53 -4.32
C ALA A 489 8.42 51.56 -5.09
N ASP A 490 7.11 51.32 -5.08
CA ASP A 490 6.10 52.25 -5.59
C ASP A 490 5.45 53.01 -4.43
N GLU A 491 5.71 54.31 -4.36
CA GLU A 491 5.22 55.18 -3.29
C GLU A 491 3.68 55.31 -3.30
N LEU A 492 3.02 55.13 -4.45
CA LEU A 492 1.56 55.19 -4.57
C LEU A 492 0.90 53.96 -3.97
N LEU A 493 1.49 52.78 -4.16
CA LEU A 493 1.02 51.54 -3.55
C LEU A 493 1.38 51.47 -2.06
N ALA A 494 2.57 51.94 -1.69
CA ALA A 494 3.08 51.98 -0.33
C ALA A 494 2.38 53.02 0.56
N GLY A 495 1.77 54.05 -0.03
CA GLY A 495 1.14 55.16 0.68
C GLY A 495 2.14 56.12 1.37
N ARG A 496 3.45 55.94 1.12
CA ARG A 496 4.54 56.81 1.62
C ARG A 496 5.79 56.66 0.76
N ALA A 497 6.70 57.63 0.84
CA ALA A 497 7.99 57.58 0.17
C ALA A 497 8.87 56.45 0.75
N ASN A 498 9.23 55.49 -0.09
CA ASN A 498 10.05 54.32 0.26
C ASN A 498 11.15 54.00 -0.77
N GLY A 499 11.33 54.86 -1.79
CA GLY A 499 12.39 54.75 -2.77
C GLY A 499 12.65 56.06 -3.51
N GLY A 500 13.82 56.18 -4.14
CA GLY A 500 14.24 57.41 -4.82
C GLY A 500 15.66 57.32 -5.38
N ARG A 501 16.32 58.46 -5.56
CA ARG A 501 17.73 58.55 -5.97
C ARG A 501 18.63 59.10 -4.86
N ILE A 502 19.89 58.69 -4.85
CA ILE A 502 20.86 59.15 -3.87
C ILE A 502 21.30 60.57 -4.24
N SER A 503 21.24 61.50 -3.29
CA SER A 503 21.71 62.87 -3.49
C SER A 503 23.21 63.02 -3.27
N ALA A 504 23.78 62.32 -2.28
CA ALA A 504 25.21 62.33 -2.01
C ALA A 504 25.64 61.10 -1.19
N VAL A 505 26.89 60.69 -1.38
CA VAL A 505 27.53 59.57 -0.65
C VAL A 505 28.75 60.10 0.11
N SER A 506 28.93 59.70 1.37
CA SER A 506 30.14 60.05 2.14
C SER A 506 31.38 59.34 1.62
N THR A 507 32.57 59.88 1.93
CA THR A 507 33.86 59.28 1.51
C THR A 507 34.07 57.85 2.01
N ASP A 508 33.52 57.51 3.18
CA ASP A 508 33.58 56.15 3.75
C ASP A 508 32.46 55.22 3.25
N ARG A 509 31.56 55.73 2.38
CA ARG A 509 30.38 55.02 1.82
C ARG A 509 29.44 54.41 2.87
N LYS A 510 29.45 54.96 4.10
CA LYS A 510 28.54 54.54 5.18
C LYS A 510 27.36 55.48 5.37
N ILE A 511 27.42 56.70 4.84
CA ILE A 511 26.36 57.68 4.96
C ILE A 511 25.80 57.98 3.57
N ILE A 512 24.55 57.59 3.36
CA ILE A 512 23.79 57.83 2.14
C ILE A 512 22.83 58.98 2.39
N THR A 513 22.95 60.06 1.62
CA THR A 513 22.03 61.20 1.68
C THR A 513 20.93 60.97 0.66
N LEU A 514 19.69 60.78 1.12
CA LEU A 514 18.52 60.55 0.25
C LEU A 514 18.13 61.83 -0.51
N ASP A 515 17.33 61.73 -1.57
CA ASP A 515 16.81 62.84 -2.40
C ASP A 515 15.70 63.66 -1.73
N ARG A 516 15.08 63.15 -0.66
CA ARG A 516 13.90 63.74 -0.01
C ARG A 516 13.87 63.56 1.51
N ASP A 517 13.15 64.44 2.21
CA ASP A 517 13.13 64.52 3.68
C ASP A 517 12.12 63.55 4.34
N ASP A 518 11.01 63.27 3.65
CA ASP A 518 9.80 62.57 4.10
C ASP A 518 9.90 61.03 4.09
N VAL A 519 11.11 60.50 4.24
CA VAL A 519 11.36 59.05 4.27
C VAL A 519 11.30 58.52 5.71
N VAL A 520 10.40 57.58 5.99
CA VAL A 520 10.39 56.87 7.27
C VAL A 520 11.44 55.76 7.23
N CYS A 521 12.49 55.88 8.03
CA CYS A 521 13.57 54.90 8.14
C CYS A 521 14.20 54.99 9.54
N ARG A 522 14.38 53.84 10.20
CA ARG A 522 14.81 53.68 11.59
C ARG A 522 16.01 52.73 11.68
N ALA A 523 16.67 52.73 12.84
CA ALA A 523 17.72 51.75 13.12
C ALA A 523 17.14 50.32 13.04
N GLY A 524 17.84 49.41 12.35
CA GLY A 524 17.38 48.04 12.10
C GLY A 524 16.60 47.84 10.80
N ASP A 525 16.19 48.91 10.11
CA ASP A 525 15.65 48.81 8.74
C ASP A 525 16.77 48.44 7.74
N ARG A 526 16.40 48.04 6.53
CA ARG A 526 17.35 47.70 5.47
C ARG A 526 17.30 48.76 4.37
N LEU A 527 18.46 49.33 4.05
CA LEU A 527 18.64 50.21 2.90
C LEU A 527 19.21 49.39 1.75
N VAL A 528 18.49 49.34 0.64
CA VAL A 528 18.90 48.68 -0.61
C VAL A 528 19.30 49.75 -1.62
N VAL A 529 20.47 49.61 -2.25
CA VAL A 529 20.99 50.55 -3.23
C VAL A 529 21.47 49.80 -4.47
N ASN A 530 21.07 50.25 -5.65
CA ASN A 530 21.65 49.74 -6.91
C ASN A 530 23.07 50.29 -7.07
N GLY A 531 24.07 49.40 -7.05
CA GLY A 531 25.44 49.77 -7.32
C GLY A 531 25.71 50.04 -8.79
N GLU A 532 26.80 50.74 -9.07
CA GLU A 532 27.34 51.01 -10.41
C GLU A 532 27.74 49.75 -11.17
N ASP A 533 27.90 48.62 -10.48
CA ASP A 533 28.13 47.29 -11.06
C ASP A 533 26.85 46.61 -11.55
N GLY A 534 25.70 47.31 -11.49
CA GLY A 534 24.40 46.80 -11.90
C GLY A 534 23.78 45.81 -10.90
N LYS A 535 24.27 45.77 -9.66
CA LYS A 535 23.76 44.87 -8.61
C LYS A 535 23.22 45.65 -7.41
N ALA A 536 22.07 45.22 -6.90
CA ALA A 536 21.56 45.75 -5.64
C ALA A 536 22.41 45.28 -4.45
N GLN A 537 22.69 46.20 -3.54
CA GLN A 537 23.38 45.95 -2.28
C GLN A 537 22.44 46.30 -1.14
N THR A 538 22.28 45.41 -0.17
CA THR A 538 21.48 45.67 1.04
C THR A 538 22.39 45.88 2.25
N ARG A 539 22.09 46.89 3.07
CA ARG A 539 22.80 47.17 4.32
C ARG A 539 21.80 47.49 5.44
N ILE A 540 22.17 47.16 6.68
CA ILE A 540 21.35 47.47 7.86
C ILE A 540 21.58 48.93 8.24
N VAL A 541 20.49 49.64 8.47
CA VAL A 541 20.49 51.03 8.92
C VAL A 541 20.87 51.08 10.40
N LEU A 542 21.90 51.86 10.72
CA LEU A 542 22.33 52.15 12.09
C LEU A 542 21.54 53.33 12.66
N SER A 543 21.35 54.39 11.87
CA SER A 543 20.61 55.59 12.28
C SER A 543 20.23 56.46 11.08
N LYS A 544 19.27 57.37 11.28
CA LYS A 544 18.87 58.40 10.31
C LYS A 544 18.84 59.78 10.99
N ILE A 545 19.48 60.77 10.37
CA ILE A 545 19.39 62.19 10.78
C ILE A 545 19.02 63.03 9.56
N GLY A 546 17.82 63.60 9.54
CA GLY A 546 17.29 64.27 8.34
C GLY A 546 17.29 63.33 7.14
N ARG A 547 18.02 63.70 6.08
CA ARG A 547 18.21 62.90 4.85
C ARG A 547 19.37 61.93 4.90
N LYS A 548 20.20 61.98 5.94
CA LYS A 548 21.42 61.16 6.05
C LYS A 548 21.10 59.86 6.75
N VAL A 549 21.17 58.76 6.00
CA VAL A 549 21.04 57.39 6.52
C VAL A 549 22.44 56.83 6.72
N THR A 550 22.76 56.42 7.96
CA THR A 550 24.03 55.78 8.30
C THR A 550 23.82 54.28 8.37
N VAL A 551 24.65 53.49 7.68
CA VAL A 551 24.58 52.02 7.67
C VAL A 551 25.71 51.36 8.48
N THR A 552 25.51 50.12 8.89
CA THR A 552 26.48 49.36 9.71
C THR A 552 27.75 48.99 8.93
N VAL A 553 27.60 48.57 7.68
CA VAL A 553 28.68 48.17 6.77
C VAL A 553 28.67 49.09 5.55
N ALA A 554 29.84 49.53 5.11
CA ALA A 554 29.96 50.40 3.94
C ALA A 554 29.43 49.71 2.67
N PHE A 555 28.91 50.52 1.75
CA PHE A 555 28.61 50.06 0.39
C PHE A 555 29.89 49.98 -0.45
N ASP A 556 29.89 49.10 -1.45
CA ASP A 556 31.07 48.90 -2.31
C ASP A 556 31.06 49.88 -3.49
N SER A 557 30.11 49.76 -4.42
CA SER A 557 30.14 50.51 -5.68
C SER A 557 28.93 51.43 -5.81
N VAL A 558 28.82 52.47 -4.97
CA VAL A 558 27.66 53.38 -4.95
C VAL A 558 28.04 54.84 -5.18
N ALA A 559 27.18 55.58 -5.88
CA ALA A 559 27.36 56.97 -6.24
C ALA A 559 26.05 57.78 -6.09
N ALA A 560 26.13 59.10 -6.27
CA ALA A 560 24.94 59.93 -6.43
C ALA A 560 24.15 59.48 -7.67
N GLU A 561 22.85 59.76 -7.71
CA GLU A 561 21.88 59.32 -8.71
C GLU A 561 21.57 57.82 -8.73
N ASN A 562 22.30 56.97 -8.01
CA ASN A 562 21.92 55.57 -7.82
C ASN A 562 20.57 55.45 -7.11
N VAL A 563 19.83 54.42 -7.46
CA VAL A 563 18.50 54.16 -6.91
C VAL A 563 18.64 53.56 -5.53
N TRP A 564 17.84 54.07 -4.59
CA TRP A 564 17.72 53.51 -3.24
C TRP A 564 16.28 53.10 -2.95
N VAL A 565 16.16 52.10 -2.08
CA VAL A 565 14.90 51.58 -1.54
C VAL A 565 15.09 51.33 -0.04
N VAL A 566 14.06 51.66 0.76
CA VAL A 566 14.02 51.34 2.19
C VAL A 566 13.04 50.18 2.40
N ASP A 567 13.58 49.03 2.77
CA ASP A 567 12.82 47.88 3.28
C ASP A 567 12.73 48.03 4.80
N ALA A 568 11.61 48.59 5.26
CA ALA A 568 11.37 48.95 6.65
C ALA A 568 10.64 47.82 7.38
N GLN A 569 10.85 47.73 8.69
CA GLN A 569 10.18 46.72 9.53
C GLN A 569 8.65 46.87 9.55
N ASP A 570 8.15 48.11 9.47
CA ASP A 570 6.72 48.44 9.44
C ASP A 570 6.13 48.48 8.02
N LEU A 571 6.97 48.45 6.99
CA LEU A 571 6.56 48.46 5.59
C LEU A 571 7.62 47.75 4.74
N LYS A 572 7.36 46.47 4.49
CA LYS A 572 8.21 45.66 3.62
C LYS A 572 8.05 46.06 2.17
N THR A 573 9.16 46.08 1.45
CA THR A 573 9.17 46.27 0.01
C THR A 573 8.64 45.03 -0.70
N MET A 574 7.92 45.23 -1.81
CA MET A 574 7.45 44.11 -2.60
C MET A 574 8.56 43.58 -3.50
N LYS A 575 8.73 42.26 -3.50
CA LYS A 575 9.66 41.58 -4.39
C LYS A 575 8.88 40.89 -5.51
N PHE A 576 9.49 40.84 -6.69
CA PHE A 576 8.92 40.22 -7.87
C PHE A 576 9.99 39.40 -8.60
N ARG A 577 9.64 38.23 -9.10
CA ARG A 577 10.46 37.41 -9.99
C ARG A 577 10.16 37.81 -11.44
N VAL A 578 11.19 38.16 -12.19
CA VAL A 578 11.06 38.55 -13.60
C VAL A 578 10.62 37.35 -14.43
N MET A 579 9.49 37.50 -15.14
CA MET A 579 8.94 36.45 -16.00
C MET A 579 9.34 36.67 -17.46
N SER A 580 9.32 37.92 -17.92
CA SER A 580 9.70 38.27 -19.28
C SER A 580 10.21 39.70 -19.36
N ILE A 581 11.06 39.92 -20.36
CA ILE A 581 11.59 41.23 -20.73
C ILE A 581 11.41 41.36 -22.23
N THR A 582 10.73 42.40 -22.68
CA THR A 582 10.48 42.67 -24.10
C THR A 582 11.00 44.05 -24.45
N GLN A 583 11.62 44.17 -25.62
CA GLN A 583 12.11 45.45 -26.12
C GLN A 583 11.10 46.01 -27.13
N ASP A 584 10.37 47.05 -26.74
CA ASP A 584 9.32 47.66 -27.58
C ASP A 584 9.93 48.61 -28.62
N ASP A 585 10.86 49.47 -28.20
CA ASP A 585 11.51 50.50 -29.01
C ASP A 585 13.03 50.53 -28.78
N LYS A 586 13.79 51.32 -29.55
CA LYS A 586 15.22 51.51 -29.31
C LYS A 586 15.44 52.06 -27.89
N HIS A 587 16.08 51.27 -27.02
CA HIS A 587 16.44 51.60 -25.63
C HIS A 587 15.30 51.68 -24.60
N GLN A 588 14.12 51.12 -24.88
CA GLN A 588 13.06 50.94 -23.88
C GLN A 588 12.67 49.48 -23.74
N PHE A 589 12.47 49.04 -22.51
CA PHE A 589 12.16 47.65 -22.18
C PHE A 589 10.92 47.60 -21.29
N SER A 590 10.01 46.67 -21.61
CA SER A 590 8.87 46.32 -20.77
C SER A 590 9.21 45.06 -19.97
N ILE A 591 9.14 45.19 -18.64
CA ILE A 591 9.40 44.10 -17.69
C ILE A 591 8.06 43.65 -17.11
N THR A 592 7.78 42.36 -17.22
CA THR A 592 6.66 41.70 -16.53
C THR A 592 7.21 40.74 -15.49
N ALA A 593 6.76 40.89 -14.24
CA ALA A 593 7.26 40.13 -13.10
C ALA A 593 6.13 39.67 -12.17
N LEU A 594 6.25 38.47 -11.61
CA LEU A 594 5.30 37.87 -10.67
C LEU A 594 5.76 38.10 -9.23
N GLN A 595 4.84 38.35 -8.30
CA GLN A 595 5.15 38.55 -6.88
C GLN A 595 6.00 37.39 -6.35
N TYR A 596 7.01 37.70 -5.55
CA TYR A 596 7.94 36.73 -4.96
C TYR A 596 7.88 36.82 -3.45
N GLU A 597 7.69 35.68 -2.79
CA GLU A 597 7.63 35.59 -1.33
C GLU A 597 8.59 34.50 -0.81
N SER A 598 9.66 34.90 -0.13
CA SER A 598 10.70 33.96 0.32
C SER A 598 10.25 33.06 1.47
N SER A 599 9.28 33.49 2.27
CA SER A 599 8.74 32.67 3.38
C SER A 599 8.04 31.39 2.90
N LYS A 600 7.69 31.31 1.61
CA LYS A 600 7.07 30.11 1.03
C LYS A 600 8.00 28.89 1.09
N TYR A 601 9.32 29.07 0.96
CA TYR A 601 10.25 27.95 0.87
C TYR A 601 10.32 27.14 2.17
N ASP A 602 10.39 27.83 3.31
CA ASP A 602 10.34 27.17 4.62
C ASP A 602 8.97 26.50 4.85
N ALA A 603 7.88 27.18 4.49
CA ALA A 603 6.54 26.59 4.58
C ALA A 603 6.37 25.33 3.71
N ILE A 604 7.11 25.23 2.61
CA ILE A 604 7.12 24.05 1.73
C ILE A 604 8.01 22.94 2.32
N ASP A 605 9.24 23.26 2.72
CA ASP A 605 10.21 22.27 3.20
C ASP A 605 9.78 21.64 4.53
N PHE A 606 9.17 22.43 5.42
CA PHE A 606 8.71 21.98 6.75
C PHE A 606 7.20 21.69 6.80
N GLY A 607 6.47 21.90 5.70
CA GLY A 607 5.03 21.65 5.62
C GLY A 607 4.65 20.21 5.25
N ALA A 608 5.63 19.33 5.03
CA ALA A 608 5.40 17.90 4.83
C ALA A 608 5.09 17.24 6.17
N PHE A 609 3.90 16.65 6.28
CA PHE A 609 3.45 15.90 7.44
C PHE A 609 2.67 14.70 6.95
N ILE A 610 3.14 13.51 7.29
CA ILE A 610 2.51 12.25 6.91
C ILE A 610 1.97 11.63 8.18
N ASP A 611 0.64 11.48 8.22
CA ASP A 611 -0.03 10.64 9.20
C ASP A 611 0.07 9.20 8.67
N ASP A 612 0.79 8.34 9.37
CA ASP A 612 0.91 6.91 9.05
C ASP A 612 -0.45 6.24 9.25
N ARG A 613 -1.32 6.42 8.25
CA ARG A 613 -2.53 5.64 8.14
C ARG A 613 -2.10 4.23 7.75
N PRO A 614 -2.45 3.18 8.49
CA PRO A 614 -2.17 1.82 8.07
C PRO A 614 -2.94 1.55 6.76
N ILE A 615 -2.24 1.64 5.62
CA ILE A 615 -2.82 1.49 4.28
C ILE A 615 -2.97 0.02 3.84
N SER A 616 -2.48 -0.94 4.64
CA SER A 616 -2.75 -2.36 4.43
C SER A 616 -2.19 -3.23 5.54
N ILE A 617 -2.98 -4.23 5.98
CA ILE A 617 -2.45 -5.47 6.54
C ILE A 617 -2.22 -6.40 5.33
N ILE A 618 -1.17 -6.15 4.55
CA ILE A 618 -0.64 -7.17 3.64
C ILE A 618 0.65 -7.65 4.28
N ASN A 619 0.53 -8.68 5.11
CA ASN A 619 1.64 -9.58 5.36
C ASN A 619 1.43 -10.83 4.49
N PRO A 620 2.47 -11.29 3.77
CA PRO A 620 2.40 -12.41 2.85
C PRO A 620 2.06 -13.68 3.63
N THR A 621 0.91 -14.29 3.33
CA THR A 621 0.58 -15.73 3.21
C THR A 621 1.27 -16.81 4.07
N THR A 622 1.98 -16.50 5.15
CA THR A 622 2.61 -17.49 6.02
C THR A 622 2.29 -17.19 7.48
N GLN A 623 1.46 -18.03 8.09
CA GLN A 623 1.23 -18.02 9.53
C GLN A 623 2.47 -18.59 10.22
N ALA A 624 3.07 -17.80 11.13
CA ALA A 624 4.20 -18.28 11.93
C ALA A 624 3.76 -19.46 12.80
N PRO A 625 4.59 -20.52 12.94
CA PRO A 625 4.32 -21.61 13.86
C PRO A 625 4.41 -21.13 15.32
N VAL A 626 3.71 -21.81 16.23
CA VAL A 626 3.84 -21.50 17.67
C VAL A 626 5.23 -21.86 18.18
N THR A 627 5.68 -21.20 19.24
CA THR A 627 6.90 -21.56 19.97
C THR A 627 6.55 -22.21 21.29
N ASN A 628 7.49 -23.00 21.83
CA ASN A 628 7.40 -23.57 23.19
C ASN A 628 6.13 -24.39 23.47
N VAL A 629 5.85 -25.40 22.65
CA VAL A 629 4.78 -26.37 22.98
C VAL A 629 5.24 -27.21 24.18
N LEU A 630 4.61 -26.97 25.32
CA LEU A 630 4.87 -27.61 26.60
C LEU A 630 3.70 -28.49 26.99
N ILE A 631 4.01 -29.62 27.62
CA ILE A 631 3.03 -30.51 28.20
C ILE A 631 3.30 -30.55 29.70
N SER A 632 2.27 -30.29 30.50
CA SER A 632 2.26 -30.47 31.96
C SER A 632 1.01 -31.25 32.37
N SER A 633 0.90 -31.59 33.66
CA SER A 633 -0.29 -32.19 34.22
C SER A 633 -0.72 -31.49 35.49
N GLU A 634 -2.02 -31.38 35.69
CA GLU A 634 -2.65 -30.90 36.91
C GLU A 634 -3.61 -31.95 37.45
N THR A 635 -3.66 -32.10 38.77
CA THR A 635 -4.53 -33.08 39.43
C THR A 635 -5.70 -32.36 40.08
N MET A 636 -6.92 -32.63 39.60
CA MET A 636 -8.16 -32.08 40.20
C MET A 636 -8.97 -33.19 40.87
N VAL A 637 -9.44 -32.95 42.09
CA VAL A 637 -10.34 -33.86 42.81
C VAL A 637 -11.78 -33.47 42.53
N GLN A 638 -12.51 -34.29 41.75
CA GLN A 638 -13.93 -34.07 41.45
C GLN A 638 -14.73 -35.29 41.93
N GLN A 639 -15.72 -35.07 42.81
CA GLN A 639 -16.57 -36.12 43.39
C GLN A 639 -15.79 -37.30 44.03
N GLY A 640 -14.69 -37.01 44.72
CA GLY A 640 -13.91 -38.01 45.46
C GLY A 640 -12.96 -38.86 44.62
N LEU A 641 -12.79 -38.57 43.32
CA LEU A 641 -11.81 -39.19 42.43
C LEU A 641 -10.75 -38.17 42.00
N SER A 642 -9.48 -38.59 42.01
CA SER A 642 -8.35 -37.83 41.50
C SER A 642 -8.30 -37.97 39.98
N ILE A 643 -8.57 -36.89 39.25
CA ILE A 643 -8.51 -36.84 37.78
C ILE A 643 -7.23 -36.11 37.40
N GLU A 644 -6.34 -36.82 36.71
CA GLU A 644 -5.14 -36.24 36.12
C GLU A 644 -5.53 -35.59 34.76
N THR A 645 -5.23 -34.32 34.61
CA THR A 645 -5.51 -33.51 33.41
C THR A 645 -4.20 -33.10 32.77
N MET A 646 -4.00 -33.46 31.51
CA MET A 646 -2.87 -32.96 30.74
C MET A 646 -3.17 -31.54 30.26
N VAL A 647 -2.24 -30.62 30.50
CA VAL A 647 -2.27 -29.26 29.96
C VAL A 647 -1.24 -29.19 28.85
N ILE A 648 -1.69 -28.91 27.63
CA ILE A 648 -0.81 -28.58 26.50
C ILE A 648 -0.82 -27.06 26.40
N ALA A 649 0.32 -26.40 26.52
CA ALA A 649 0.46 -24.95 26.45
C ALA A 649 1.49 -24.54 25.40
N TRP A 650 1.33 -23.37 24.80
CA TRP A 650 2.24 -22.83 23.79
C TRP A 650 2.22 -21.30 23.79
N ASP A 651 3.30 -20.69 23.33
CA ASP A 651 3.35 -19.25 23.18
C ASP A 651 2.48 -18.78 22.01
N GLN A 652 1.94 -17.56 22.13
CA GLN A 652 1.11 -16.99 21.08
C GLN A 652 1.92 -16.76 19.80
N ALA A 653 1.49 -17.39 18.71
CA ALA A 653 2.07 -17.15 17.40
C ALA A 653 1.58 -15.80 16.86
N GLN A 654 2.48 -15.01 16.30
CA GLN A 654 2.14 -13.71 15.70
C GLN A 654 1.09 -13.88 14.60
N GLY A 655 -0.03 -13.18 14.72
CA GLY A 655 -1.13 -13.19 13.74
C GLY A 655 -2.11 -14.38 13.84
N ALA A 656 -1.90 -15.32 14.77
CA ALA A 656 -2.81 -16.45 14.98
C ALA A 656 -4.04 -16.04 15.78
N THR A 657 -5.23 -16.36 15.27
CA THR A 657 -6.51 -16.18 16.00
C THR A 657 -7.02 -17.47 16.59
N LYS A 658 -6.54 -18.62 16.09
CA LYS A 658 -6.93 -19.93 16.56
C LYS A 658 -5.82 -20.96 16.36
N TYR A 659 -5.90 -22.06 17.09
CA TYR A 659 -4.90 -23.10 17.13
C TYR A 659 -5.56 -24.46 16.94
N GLN A 660 -4.97 -25.27 16.07
CA GLN A 660 -5.30 -26.68 15.96
C GLN A 660 -4.29 -27.48 16.77
N VAL A 661 -4.78 -28.11 17.85
CA VAL A 661 -3.96 -28.97 18.70
C VAL A 661 -4.24 -30.43 18.35
N GLU A 662 -3.17 -31.20 18.22
CA GLU A 662 -3.22 -32.65 18.14
C GLU A 662 -2.27 -33.22 19.19
N TRP A 663 -2.63 -34.34 19.80
CA TRP A 663 -1.75 -35.02 20.73
C TRP A 663 -1.78 -36.52 20.49
N ARG A 664 -0.71 -37.21 20.86
CA ARG A 664 -0.66 -38.67 20.89
C ARG A 664 -0.03 -39.12 22.20
N LYS A 665 -0.44 -40.31 22.62
CA LYS A 665 0.18 -41.04 23.72
C LYS A 665 0.98 -42.20 23.13
N ASP A 666 2.23 -42.32 23.54
CA ASP A 666 3.21 -43.29 23.06
C ASP A 666 3.27 -43.27 21.50
N ASP A 667 3.40 -44.43 20.84
CA ASP A 667 3.37 -44.54 19.37
C ASP A 667 1.94 -44.55 18.78
N GLY A 668 0.96 -44.00 19.50
CA GLY A 668 -0.44 -43.94 19.11
C GLY A 668 -0.72 -43.02 17.92
N SER A 669 -1.97 -43.08 17.44
CA SER A 669 -2.46 -42.14 16.43
C SER A 669 -2.64 -40.73 17.00
N TRP A 670 -2.43 -39.70 16.17
CA TRP A 670 -2.70 -38.32 16.53
C TRP A 670 -4.21 -38.12 16.75
N ILE A 671 -4.56 -37.68 17.96
CA ILE A 671 -5.91 -37.31 18.36
C ILE A 671 -6.06 -35.81 18.17
N LYS A 672 -6.98 -35.43 17.29
CA LYS A 672 -7.26 -34.04 16.94
C LYS A 672 -8.28 -33.43 17.92
N LEU A 673 -7.90 -32.36 18.60
CA LEU A 673 -8.77 -31.61 19.49
C LEU A 673 -9.56 -30.55 18.72
N PRO A 674 -10.67 -30.03 19.26
CA PRO A 674 -11.34 -28.87 18.70
C PRO A 674 -10.38 -27.68 18.55
N ILE A 675 -10.61 -26.86 17.53
CA ILE A 675 -9.86 -25.63 17.33
C ILE A 675 -10.11 -24.71 18.53
N THR A 676 -9.03 -24.14 19.08
CA THR A 676 -9.10 -23.28 20.28
C THR A 676 -8.50 -21.90 20.00
N GLY A 677 -9.10 -20.84 20.55
CA GLY A 677 -8.50 -19.50 20.55
C GLY A 677 -7.48 -19.30 21.67
N SER A 678 -7.44 -20.22 22.65
CA SER A 678 -6.57 -20.15 23.81
C SER A 678 -5.16 -20.64 23.50
N ASN A 679 -4.20 -20.24 24.33
CA ASN A 679 -2.80 -20.67 24.30
C ASN A 679 -2.51 -21.97 25.07
N SER A 680 -3.56 -22.57 25.62
CA SER A 680 -3.50 -23.87 26.24
C SER A 680 -4.78 -24.65 25.98
N ILE A 681 -4.69 -25.97 26.07
CA ILE A 681 -5.83 -26.87 26.07
C ILE A 681 -5.63 -27.96 27.11
N GLU A 682 -6.72 -28.27 27.81
CA GLU A 682 -6.76 -29.29 28.83
C GLU A 682 -7.38 -30.57 28.28
N VAL A 683 -6.71 -31.69 28.50
CA VAL A 683 -7.19 -33.04 28.19
C VAL A 683 -7.36 -33.76 29.52
N GLN A 684 -8.61 -33.87 29.97
CA GLN A 684 -8.95 -34.49 31.24
C GLN A 684 -8.95 -36.02 31.16
N GLY A 685 -8.62 -36.69 32.27
CA GLY A 685 -8.73 -38.14 32.37
C GLY A 685 -7.63 -38.89 31.63
N ILE A 686 -6.42 -38.31 31.58
CA ILE A 686 -5.27 -38.95 30.95
C ILE A 686 -4.81 -40.19 31.73
N TYR A 687 -4.23 -41.15 31.01
CA TYR A 687 -3.61 -42.35 31.57
C TYR A 687 -2.09 -42.19 31.60
N ALA A 688 -1.40 -42.99 32.41
CA ALA A 688 0.05 -42.90 32.44
C ALA A 688 0.69 -43.31 31.09
N GLY A 689 1.63 -42.51 30.60
CA GLY A 689 2.35 -42.74 29.35
C GLY A 689 3.15 -41.53 28.90
N ASN A 690 3.82 -41.66 27.75
CA ASN A 690 4.56 -40.57 27.13
C ASN A 690 3.65 -39.80 26.18
N TYR A 691 3.49 -38.50 26.39
CA TYR A 691 2.64 -37.65 25.58
C TYR A 691 3.48 -36.76 24.67
N GLU A 692 3.05 -36.60 23.43
CA GLU A 692 3.58 -35.63 22.48
C GLU A 692 2.41 -34.85 21.89
N ALA A 693 2.55 -33.53 21.81
CA ALA A 693 1.57 -32.63 21.25
C ALA A 693 2.17 -31.91 20.06
N ARG A 694 1.34 -31.61 19.07
CA ARG A 694 1.69 -30.68 18.01
C ARG A 694 0.60 -29.64 17.87
N VAL A 695 1.04 -28.40 17.66
CA VAL A 695 0.15 -27.25 17.59
C VAL A 695 0.40 -26.54 16.28
N THR A 696 -0.69 -26.28 15.56
CA THR A 696 -0.69 -25.50 14.32
C THR A 696 -1.40 -24.19 14.57
N ALA A 697 -0.71 -23.08 14.35
CA ALA A 697 -1.32 -21.75 14.40
C ALA A 697 -2.16 -21.52 13.15
N ILE A 698 -3.32 -20.87 13.30
CA ILE A 698 -4.23 -20.51 12.22
C ILE A 698 -4.57 -19.03 12.36
N SER A 699 -4.36 -18.29 11.27
CA SER A 699 -4.66 -16.85 11.22
C SER A 699 -6.16 -16.55 11.12
N ALA A 700 -6.53 -15.27 11.26
CA ALA A 700 -7.88 -14.76 10.99
C ALA A 700 -8.37 -15.08 9.57
N PHE A 701 -7.46 -15.35 8.64
CA PHE A 701 -7.73 -15.66 7.22
C PHE A 701 -7.65 -17.16 6.91
N ASP A 702 -7.72 -18.03 7.93
CA ASP A 702 -7.67 -19.50 7.79
C ASP A 702 -6.36 -20.09 7.24
N ILE A 703 -5.29 -19.30 7.21
CA ILE A 703 -3.95 -19.79 6.84
C ILE A 703 -3.30 -20.47 8.03
N ALA A 704 -2.88 -21.74 7.85
CA ALA A 704 -2.24 -22.57 8.85
C ALA A 704 -0.70 -22.50 8.78
N SER A 705 -0.02 -22.55 9.94
CA SER A 705 1.43 -22.70 10.03
C SER A 705 1.90 -24.13 9.77
N LEU A 706 3.22 -24.35 9.78
CA LEU A 706 3.75 -25.69 10.06
C LEU A 706 3.44 -26.09 11.51
N PRO A 707 3.21 -27.39 11.81
CA PRO A 707 2.99 -27.85 13.18
C PRO A 707 4.29 -27.80 14.00
N THR A 708 4.23 -27.19 15.19
CA THR A 708 5.31 -27.25 16.17
C THR A 708 5.07 -28.39 17.13
N TYR A 709 6.09 -29.21 17.39
CA TYR A 709 6.02 -30.36 18.28
C TYR A 709 6.51 -29.99 19.69
N SER A 710 5.88 -30.60 20.70
CA SER A 710 6.37 -30.58 22.07
C SER A 710 7.54 -31.54 22.24
N ASN A 711 8.27 -31.40 23.35
CA ASN A 711 9.07 -32.52 23.83
C ASN A 711 8.14 -33.67 24.26
N LEU A 712 8.64 -34.90 24.16
CA LEU A 712 7.95 -36.08 24.68
C LEU A 712 7.94 -36.01 26.22
N THR A 713 6.76 -35.92 26.83
CA THR A 713 6.59 -35.72 28.29
C THR A 713 5.87 -36.91 28.93
N ALA A 714 6.48 -37.52 29.94
CA ALA A 714 5.84 -38.58 30.71
C ALA A 714 4.86 -37.98 31.75
N LEU A 715 3.59 -38.36 31.69
CA LEU A 715 2.56 -37.91 32.63
C LEU A 715 2.01 -39.07 33.47
N THR A 716 1.68 -38.81 34.73
CA THR A 716 1.25 -39.78 35.74
C THR A 716 -0.27 -39.94 35.81
N GLY A 717 -0.90 -40.31 34.71
CA GLY A 717 -2.35 -40.53 34.69
C GLY A 717 -2.85 -41.82 35.37
N LYS A 718 -4.14 -42.12 35.20
CA LYS A 718 -4.80 -43.35 35.70
C LYS A 718 -4.07 -44.63 35.25
N GLN A 719 -3.97 -45.62 36.16
CA GLN A 719 -3.30 -46.90 35.94
C GLN A 719 -4.31 -48.07 35.96
N GLY A 720 -4.29 -48.93 34.94
CA GLY A 720 -5.10 -50.16 34.86
C GLY A 720 -6.02 -50.26 33.63
N LEU A 721 -6.37 -51.48 33.22
CA LEU A 721 -7.34 -51.75 32.15
C LEU A 721 -8.79 -51.49 32.63
N PRO A 722 -9.74 -51.16 31.74
CA PRO A 722 -11.15 -51.04 32.09
C PRO A 722 -11.69 -52.35 32.70
N PRO A 723 -12.61 -52.28 33.67
CA PRO A 723 -13.16 -53.49 34.31
C PRO A 723 -13.96 -54.33 33.32
N ALA A 724 -14.17 -55.61 33.65
CA ALA A 724 -15.06 -56.47 32.89
C ALA A 724 -16.51 -55.94 32.94
N LEU A 725 -17.27 -56.14 31.85
CA LEU A 725 -18.71 -55.91 31.85
C LEU A 725 -19.36 -56.80 32.94
N ALA A 726 -20.38 -56.32 33.66
CA ALA A 726 -20.89 -57.04 34.83
C ALA A 726 -21.68 -58.30 34.44
N ASN A 727 -22.54 -58.19 33.42
CA ASN A 727 -23.19 -59.33 32.78
C ASN A 727 -23.71 -58.95 31.39
N ILE A 728 -24.02 -59.96 30.59
CA ILE A 728 -24.79 -59.83 29.35
C ILE A 728 -25.83 -60.95 29.31
N ALA A 729 -27.05 -60.61 28.91
CA ALA A 729 -28.18 -61.51 28.75
C ALA A 729 -28.76 -61.31 27.34
N ALA A 730 -29.08 -62.42 26.67
CA ALA A 730 -29.70 -62.43 25.36
C ALA A 730 -31.08 -63.09 25.45
N THR A 731 -32.09 -62.47 24.85
CA THR A 731 -33.47 -62.97 24.80
C THR A 731 -33.93 -63.01 23.34
N GLY A 732 -34.51 -64.14 22.93
CA GLY A 732 -35.10 -64.27 21.60
C GLY A 732 -36.42 -63.51 21.47
N ILE A 733 -36.57 -62.75 20.39
CA ILE A 733 -37.82 -62.06 20.04
C ILE A 733 -38.24 -62.46 18.61
N LEU A 734 -39.45 -62.08 18.19
CA LEU A 734 -39.94 -62.41 16.84
C LEU A 734 -39.00 -61.81 15.78
N PHE A 735 -38.46 -62.66 14.91
CA PHE A 735 -37.45 -62.30 13.90
C PHE A 735 -36.22 -61.55 14.43
N GLY A 736 -35.80 -61.80 15.68
CA GLY A 736 -34.70 -61.03 16.27
C GLY A 736 -34.20 -61.48 17.65
N TYR A 737 -33.25 -60.72 18.18
CA TYR A 737 -32.71 -60.88 19.54
C TYR A 737 -32.75 -59.54 20.28
N ARG A 738 -33.00 -59.57 21.58
CA ARG A 738 -32.79 -58.45 22.49
C ARG A 738 -31.64 -58.79 23.43
N LEU A 739 -30.61 -57.97 23.43
CA LEU A 739 -29.45 -58.04 24.30
C LEU A 739 -29.60 -57.00 25.40
N ASN A 740 -29.32 -57.37 26.64
CA ASN A 740 -29.23 -56.47 27.78
C ASN A 740 -27.92 -56.77 28.53
N TRP A 741 -27.18 -55.75 28.93
CA TRP A 741 -25.95 -55.89 29.70
C TRP A 741 -25.87 -54.84 30.80
N ASN A 742 -25.15 -55.13 31.88
CA ASN A 742 -24.94 -54.17 32.97
C ASN A 742 -23.47 -53.81 33.12
N PHE A 743 -23.22 -52.56 33.52
CA PHE A 743 -21.90 -52.08 33.90
C PHE A 743 -21.59 -52.45 35.37
N PRO A 744 -20.32 -52.71 35.72
CA PRO A 744 -19.94 -52.96 37.11
C PRO A 744 -20.20 -51.73 37.98
N ALA A 745 -20.57 -51.95 39.25
CA ALA A 745 -20.96 -50.89 40.19
C ALA A 745 -19.85 -49.87 40.50
N VAL A 746 -18.58 -50.24 40.24
CA VAL A 746 -17.42 -49.36 40.41
C VAL A 746 -16.50 -49.52 39.20
N GLY A 747 -15.94 -48.41 38.71
CA GLY A 747 -14.85 -48.42 37.74
C GLY A 747 -15.23 -48.43 36.26
N ALA A 748 -16.51 -48.37 35.88
CA ALA A 748 -16.95 -48.33 34.47
C ALA A 748 -17.38 -46.94 33.96
N LEU A 749 -17.25 -45.88 34.76
CA LEU A 749 -17.65 -44.50 34.41
C LEU A 749 -16.80 -43.89 33.28
N ASP A 750 -15.63 -44.44 33.02
CA ASP A 750 -14.68 -44.06 31.97
C ASP A 750 -14.87 -44.83 30.65
N THR A 751 -15.82 -45.76 30.59
CA THR A 751 -16.16 -46.51 29.38
C THR A 751 -16.62 -45.54 28.28
N ALA A 752 -16.04 -45.64 27.09
CA ALA A 752 -16.60 -45.01 25.89
C ALA A 752 -17.57 -45.92 25.17
N TYR A 753 -17.20 -47.19 25.00
CA TYR A 753 -17.99 -48.15 24.23
C TYR A 753 -18.05 -49.53 24.90
N THR A 754 -19.20 -50.19 24.82
CA THR A 754 -19.33 -51.64 25.00
C THR A 754 -19.22 -52.29 23.63
N GLU A 755 -18.18 -53.10 23.41
CA GLU A 755 -18.05 -53.91 22.22
C GLU A 755 -18.81 -55.22 22.40
N ILE A 756 -19.65 -55.58 21.43
CA ILE A 756 -20.38 -56.85 21.42
C ILE A 756 -20.01 -57.66 20.19
N GLU A 757 -19.73 -58.93 20.41
CA GLU A 757 -19.54 -59.93 19.37
C GLU A 757 -20.71 -60.90 19.29
N ILE A 758 -20.98 -61.40 18.09
CA ILE A 758 -21.92 -62.47 17.79
C ILE A 758 -21.19 -63.68 17.21
N ALA A 759 -21.51 -64.87 17.68
CA ALA A 759 -20.95 -66.13 17.20
C ALA A 759 -22.06 -67.13 16.82
N THR A 760 -21.71 -68.07 15.95
CA THR A 760 -22.64 -69.09 15.45
C THR A 760 -22.76 -70.32 16.36
N THR A 761 -21.79 -70.54 17.25
CA THR A 761 -21.70 -71.70 18.13
C THR A 761 -21.29 -71.32 19.56
N ALA A 762 -21.59 -72.20 20.52
CA ALA A 762 -21.34 -71.96 21.95
C ALA A 762 -19.86 -71.78 22.33
N ASN A 763 -18.95 -72.34 21.52
CA ASN A 763 -17.50 -72.21 21.71
C ASN A 763 -16.89 -70.96 21.03
N GLY A 764 -17.71 -70.07 20.45
CA GLY A 764 -17.25 -68.84 19.83
C GLY A 764 -16.72 -68.98 18.40
N ALA A 765 -17.05 -70.07 17.68
CA ALA A 765 -16.63 -70.21 16.29
C ALA A 765 -17.40 -69.24 15.37
N ASN A 766 -16.68 -68.65 14.41
CA ASN A 766 -17.14 -67.58 13.54
C ASN A 766 -17.65 -66.34 14.31
N ALA A 767 -16.97 -65.97 15.39
CA ALA A 767 -17.24 -64.72 16.10
C ALA A 767 -16.96 -63.52 15.17
N ALA A 768 -17.92 -62.61 15.08
CA ALA A 768 -17.82 -61.35 14.36
C ALA A 768 -18.31 -60.22 15.25
N GLN A 769 -17.74 -59.04 15.07
CA GLN A 769 -18.18 -57.86 15.79
C GLN A 769 -19.60 -57.49 15.36
N LEU A 770 -20.53 -57.44 16.32
CA LEU A 770 -21.89 -56.98 16.08
C LEU A 770 -21.94 -55.44 16.07
N GLY A 771 -21.19 -54.79 16.96
CA GLY A 771 -21.09 -53.34 17.01
C GLY A 771 -20.39 -52.81 18.26
N LEU A 772 -20.17 -51.49 18.27
CA LEU A 772 -19.71 -50.70 19.41
C LEU A 772 -20.88 -49.84 19.90
N PHE A 773 -21.25 -49.99 21.18
CA PHE A 773 -22.37 -49.26 21.78
C PHE A 773 -21.85 -48.24 22.78
N ALA A 774 -22.11 -46.95 22.56
CA ALA A 774 -21.62 -45.89 23.43
C ALA A 774 -22.16 -46.02 24.86
N TYR A 775 -21.32 -45.85 25.88
CA TYR A 775 -21.76 -45.78 27.28
C TYR A 775 -22.78 -44.63 27.47
N PRO A 776 -23.85 -44.78 28.26
CA PRO A 776 -24.22 -45.93 29.10
C PRO A 776 -25.22 -46.88 28.43
N THR A 777 -25.18 -47.04 27.10
CA THR A 777 -26.07 -47.98 26.40
C THR A 777 -25.92 -49.36 27.00
N ASN A 778 -27.03 -49.92 27.46
CA ASN A 778 -27.08 -51.17 28.21
C ASN A 778 -28.01 -52.22 27.56
N SER A 779 -28.54 -51.92 26.37
CA SER A 779 -29.36 -52.84 25.60
C SER A 779 -29.27 -52.59 24.11
N HIS A 780 -29.53 -53.63 23.31
CA HIS A 780 -29.60 -53.54 21.86
C HIS A 780 -30.56 -54.59 21.31
N VAL A 781 -31.28 -54.25 20.25
CA VAL A 781 -32.23 -55.15 19.58
C VAL A 781 -31.79 -55.37 18.14
N ILE A 782 -31.62 -56.64 17.78
CA ILE A 782 -31.30 -57.11 16.43
C ILE A 782 -32.60 -57.63 15.81
N GLN A 783 -32.96 -57.15 14.63
CA GLN A 783 -34.19 -57.55 13.91
C GLN A 783 -33.87 -58.09 12.50
N GLY A 784 -34.84 -58.69 11.83
CA GLY A 784 -34.68 -59.22 10.46
C GLY A 784 -33.98 -60.59 10.39
N MET A 785 -33.93 -61.31 11.51
CA MET A 785 -33.35 -62.64 11.61
C MET A 785 -34.39 -63.72 11.25
N GLN A 786 -33.92 -64.85 10.73
CA GLN A 786 -34.78 -66.00 10.46
C GLN A 786 -35.41 -66.53 11.76
N PRO A 787 -36.66 -67.03 11.72
CA PRO A 787 -37.30 -67.63 12.90
C PRO A 787 -36.57 -68.91 13.34
N ASN A 788 -36.63 -69.20 14.64
CA ASN A 788 -35.97 -70.35 15.29
C ASN A 788 -34.43 -70.43 15.12
N LEU A 789 -33.73 -69.29 15.00
CA LEU A 789 -32.28 -69.21 14.87
C LEU A 789 -31.59 -69.00 16.23
N THR A 790 -30.61 -69.82 16.60
CA THR A 790 -29.79 -69.63 17.82
C THR A 790 -28.47 -68.92 17.53
N ARG A 791 -28.10 -67.94 18.38
CA ARG A 791 -26.84 -67.19 18.34
C ARG A 791 -26.27 -66.96 19.74
N TYR A 792 -24.96 -66.74 19.80
CA TYR A 792 -24.18 -66.53 21.04
C TYR A 792 -23.56 -65.14 21.04
N PHE A 793 -23.61 -64.43 22.15
CA PHE A 793 -23.19 -63.03 22.31
C PHE A 793 -22.29 -62.84 23.51
N ARG A 794 -21.24 -62.03 23.39
CA ARG A 794 -20.41 -61.61 24.53
C ARG A 794 -20.06 -60.13 24.42
N GLY A 795 -19.74 -59.51 25.55
CA GLY A 795 -19.39 -58.09 25.61
C GLY A 795 -18.10 -57.80 26.38
N ARG A 796 -17.44 -56.68 26.07
CA ARG A 796 -16.34 -56.08 26.83
C ARG A 796 -16.41 -54.56 26.82
N LEU A 797 -15.73 -53.91 27.75
CA LEU A 797 -15.69 -52.44 27.85
C LEU A 797 -14.42 -51.88 27.18
N ILE A 798 -14.55 -50.77 26.47
CA ILE A 798 -13.47 -49.97 25.90
C ILE A 798 -13.59 -48.57 26.48
N ASP A 799 -12.51 -48.03 27.05
CA ASP A 799 -12.52 -46.68 27.62
C ASP A 799 -12.38 -45.56 26.57
N ARG A 800 -12.55 -44.30 27.01
CA ARG A 800 -12.47 -43.09 26.17
C ARG A 800 -11.12 -42.83 25.52
N ILE A 801 -10.09 -43.55 25.91
CA ILE A 801 -8.75 -43.38 25.33
C ILE A 801 -8.22 -44.65 24.63
N GLY A 802 -9.08 -45.68 24.49
CA GLY A 802 -8.82 -46.86 23.66
C GLY A 802 -8.25 -48.09 24.38
N ASN A 803 -8.16 -48.13 25.71
CA ASN A 803 -7.79 -49.37 26.40
C ASN A 803 -8.97 -50.35 26.39
N ILE A 804 -8.65 -51.64 26.27
CA ILE A 804 -9.63 -52.70 26.04
C ILE A 804 -9.70 -53.62 27.26
N GLY A 805 -10.88 -53.69 27.87
CA GLY A 805 -11.18 -54.57 28.99
C GLY A 805 -11.36 -56.05 28.59
N PRO A 806 -11.40 -56.96 29.57
CA PRO A 806 -11.56 -58.39 29.32
C PRO A 806 -12.97 -58.76 28.81
N TRP A 807 -13.05 -59.84 28.02
CA TRP A 807 -14.32 -60.39 27.52
C TRP A 807 -15.12 -61.11 28.61
N LEU A 808 -16.44 -60.94 28.57
CA LEU A 808 -17.37 -61.83 29.28
C LEU A 808 -17.55 -63.18 28.58
N GLN A 809 -18.14 -64.13 29.32
CA GLN A 809 -18.62 -65.39 28.77
C GLN A 809 -19.83 -65.16 27.84
N TYR A 810 -20.03 -66.09 26.90
CA TYR A 810 -21.12 -66.01 25.93
C TYR A 810 -22.50 -66.25 26.59
N ALA A 811 -23.45 -65.36 26.30
CA ALA A 811 -24.88 -65.57 26.49
C ALA A 811 -25.53 -66.04 25.18
N SER A 812 -26.58 -66.85 25.23
CA SER A 812 -27.23 -67.37 24.01
C SER A 812 -28.73 -67.10 23.98
N ALA A 813 -29.28 -66.90 22.79
CA ALA A 813 -30.73 -66.77 22.57
C ALA A 813 -31.16 -67.40 21.24
N THR A 814 -32.42 -67.81 21.16
CA THR A 814 -33.07 -68.35 19.94
C THR A 814 -34.24 -67.48 19.54
N THR A 815 -34.29 -66.96 18.31
CA THR A 815 -35.38 -66.08 17.83
C THR A 815 -36.74 -66.77 17.92
N SER A 816 -37.80 -66.04 18.27
CA SER A 816 -39.17 -66.58 18.29
C SER A 816 -39.72 -66.80 16.87
N ALA A 817 -40.55 -67.83 16.72
CA ALA A 817 -41.21 -68.24 15.48
C ALA A 817 -42.75 -68.22 15.57
N ASP A 818 -43.30 -67.47 16.54
CA ASP A 818 -44.74 -67.44 16.80
C ASP A 818 -45.51 -66.71 15.67
N ALA A 819 -46.30 -67.48 14.92
CA ALA A 819 -47.08 -67.00 13.77
C ALA A 819 -48.23 -66.06 14.16
N SER A 820 -48.70 -66.11 15.40
CA SER A 820 -49.82 -65.32 15.92
C SER A 820 -49.45 -63.84 16.03
N ALA A 821 -48.20 -63.55 16.40
CA ALA A 821 -47.67 -62.20 16.52
C ALA A 821 -47.43 -61.51 15.16
N VAL A 822 -47.33 -62.27 14.06
CA VAL A 822 -47.19 -61.72 12.69
C VAL A 822 -48.54 -61.27 12.13
N LEU A 823 -49.63 -62.01 12.41
CA LEU A 823 -50.98 -61.64 11.97
C LEU A 823 -51.53 -60.40 12.70
N ASP A 824 -51.20 -60.21 13.98
CA ASP A 824 -51.59 -59.02 14.75
C ASP A 824 -50.88 -57.72 14.29
N ILE A 825 -49.68 -57.83 13.71
CA ILE A 825 -48.94 -56.68 13.14
C ILE A 825 -49.58 -56.18 11.84
N LEU A 826 -50.28 -57.04 11.08
CA LEU A 826 -50.88 -56.71 9.78
C LEU A 826 -52.37 -56.34 9.88
N SER A 827 -53.08 -56.81 10.91
CA SER A 827 -54.54 -56.62 11.06
C SER A 827 -54.96 -55.23 11.55
N SER A 828 -54.03 -54.39 12.04
CA SER A 828 -54.28 -53.00 12.49
C SER A 828 -53.48 -51.94 11.73
N LYS A 829 -52.88 -52.29 10.57
CA LYS A 829 -52.03 -51.42 9.74
C LYS A 829 -52.61 -51.10 8.35
N ILE A 830 -53.93 -51.07 8.18
CA ILE A 830 -54.59 -50.23 7.18
C ILE A 830 -55.85 -49.65 7.83
N THR A 831 -55.71 -48.46 8.40
CA THR A 831 -56.82 -47.61 8.90
C THR A 831 -56.57 -46.15 8.46
N GLU A 832 -57.57 -45.28 8.61
CA GLU A 832 -57.59 -43.87 8.16
C GLU A 832 -56.31 -43.06 8.51
N SER A 833 -55.54 -43.48 9.52
CA SER A 833 -54.26 -42.89 9.95
C SER A 833 -53.07 -43.12 9.00
N GLN A 834 -53.11 -44.13 8.12
CA GLN A 834 -52.06 -44.27 7.10
C GLN A 834 -52.20 -43.26 5.95
N LEU A 835 -53.40 -42.70 5.75
CA LEU A 835 -53.62 -41.55 4.87
C LEU A 835 -53.18 -40.22 5.52
N HIS A 836 -53.07 -40.18 6.86
CA HIS A 836 -52.53 -39.04 7.63
C HIS A 836 -51.01 -38.93 7.52
N GLN A 837 -50.27 -40.05 7.48
CA GLN A 837 -48.81 -40.06 7.34
C GLN A 837 -48.29 -39.43 6.05
N ASP A 838 -48.99 -39.59 4.92
CA ASP A 838 -48.60 -38.98 3.64
C ASP A 838 -48.80 -37.44 3.63
N LEU A 839 -49.70 -36.90 4.46
CA LEU A 839 -49.87 -35.46 4.67
C LEU A 839 -48.93 -34.90 5.75
N GLN A 840 -48.60 -35.70 6.77
CA GLN A 840 -47.66 -35.33 7.84
C GLN A 840 -46.22 -35.19 7.34
N THR A 841 -45.85 -35.97 6.31
CA THR A 841 -44.53 -35.84 5.65
C THR A 841 -44.32 -34.47 4.97
N LYS A 842 -45.39 -33.74 4.59
CA LYS A 842 -45.31 -32.33 4.14
C LYS A 842 -45.24 -31.32 5.29
N ILE A 843 -45.72 -31.69 6.48
CA ILE A 843 -45.72 -30.87 7.70
C ILE A 843 -44.38 -31.03 8.46
N ASP A 844 -43.75 -32.21 8.45
CA ASP A 844 -42.41 -32.42 9.04
C ASP A 844 -41.31 -31.63 8.30
N ARG A 845 -41.60 -31.20 7.05
CA ARG A 845 -40.77 -30.22 6.31
C ARG A 845 -40.94 -28.78 6.79
N ILE A 846 -41.98 -28.48 7.57
CA ILE A 846 -42.19 -27.19 8.25
C ILE A 846 -41.49 -27.22 9.62
N ASP A 847 -41.48 -28.35 10.34
CA ASP A 847 -40.73 -28.48 11.61
C ASP A 847 -39.20 -28.44 11.41
N THR A 848 -38.70 -28.81 10.23
CA THR A 848 -37.30 -28.56 9.87
C THR A 848 -37.01 -27.06 9.69
N VAL A 849 -37.99 -26.28 9.25
CA VAL A 849 -37.89 -24.80 9.17
C VAL A 849 -37.96 -24.17 10.56
N ASP A 850 -38.69 -24.75 11.52
CA ASP A 850 -38.69 -24.27 12.92
C ASP A 850 -37.37 -24.59 13.64
N GLY A 851 -36.72 -25.71 13.31
CA GLY A 851 -35.35 -26.02 13.73
C GLY A 851 -34.32 -25.07 13.12
N ASP A 852 -34.39 -24.82 11.82
CA ASP A 852 -33.51 -23.86 11.13
C ASP A 852 -33.74 -22.41 11.62
N VAL A 853 -34.98 -22.03 11.92
CA VAL A 853 -35.32 -20.72 12.53
C VAL A 853 -34.87 -20.66 13.98
N SER A 854 -34.93 -21.74 14.76
CA SER A 854 -34.39 -21.80 16.12
C SER A 854 -32.86 -21.73 16.14
N ASP A 855 -32.18 -22.37 15.17
CA ASP A 855 -30.73 -22.28 14.99
C ASP A 855 -30.32 -20.88 14.51
N ILE A 856 -31.14 -20.22 13.68
CA ILE A 856 -30.95 -18.81 13.30
C ILE A 856 -31.22 -17.87 14.49
N ILE A 857 -32.25 -18.10 15.30
CA ILE A 857 -32.51 -17.33 16.53
C ILE A 857 -31.37 -17.55 17.53
N GLN A 858 -30.83 -18.76 17.65
CA GLN A 858 -29.70 -19.06 18.51
C GLN A 858 -28.40 -18.47 17.95
N ALA A 859 -28.22 -18.43 16.62
CA ALA A 859 -27.11 -17.73 15.99
C ALA A 859 -27.22 -16.21 16.15
N VAL A 860 -28.42 -15.64 16.08
CA VAL A 860 -28.70 -14.22 16.32
C VAL A 860 -28.50 -13.88 17.80
N ASN A 861 -28.93 -14.73 18.73
CA ASN A 861 -28.65 -14.56 20.16
C ASN A 861 -27.16 -14.73 20.48
N ASN A 862 -26.46 -15.67 19.84
CA ASN A 862 -25.01 -15.81 19.97
C ASN A 862 -24.26 -14.62 19.35
N LEU A 863 -24.82 -14.01 18.30
CA LEU A 863 -24.33 -12.76 17.72
C LEU A 863 -24.62 -11.57 18.63
N GLU A 864 -25.80 -11.51 19.26
CA GLU A 864 -26.18 -10.47 20.21
C GLU A 864 -25.37 -10.57 21.51
N ASP A 865 -25.12 -11.78 22.01
CA ASP A 865 -24.22 -12.08 23.12
C ASP A 865 -22.76 -11.79 22.73
N GLY A 866 -22.36 -12.15 21.51
CA GLY A 866 -21.05 -11.83 20.95
C GLY A 866 -20.82 -10.32 20.84
N PHE A 867 -21.81 -9.57 20.36
CA PHE A 867 -21.76 -8.10 20.32
C PHE A 867 -21.82 -7.48 21.71
N THR A 868 -22.57 -8.08 22.65
CA THR A 868 -22.61 -7.61 24.03
C THR A 868 -21.29 -7.88 24.75
N GLN A 869 -20.64 -9.00 24.47
CA GLN A 869 -19.32 -9.37 24.98
C GLN A 869 -18.23 -8.51 24.32
N GLU A 870 -18.26 -8.32 23.01
CA GLU A 870 -17.34 -7.42 22.30
C GLU A 870 -17.50 -5.99 22.81
N ARG A 871 -18.73 -5.52 23.03
CA ARG A 871 -19.00 -4.22 23.64
C ARG A 871 -18.45 -4.14 25.07
N SER A 872 -18.56 -5.21 25.86
CA SER A 872 -18.01 -5.24 27.22
C SER A 872 -16.49 -5.29 27.23
N GLU A 873 -15.87 -6.01 26.28
CA GLU A 873 -14.42 -6.07 26.08
C GLU A 873 -13.86 -4.76 25.53
N ARG A 874 -14.58 -4.07 24.64
CA ARG A 874 -14.24 -2.71 24.20
C ARG A 874 -14.38 -1.70 25.33
N ILE A 875 -15.45 -1.77 26.13
CA ILE A 875 -15.59 -0.92 27.33
C ILE A 875 -14.45 -1.20 28.32
N ALA A 876 -14.09 -2.45 28.56
CA ALA A 876 -12.96 -2.81 29.43
C ALA A 876 -11.61 -2.39 28.84
N GLY A 877 -11.43 -2.50 27.52
CA GLY A 877 -10.25 -2.02 26.80
C GLY A 877 -10.13 -0.50 26.83
N ASP A 878 -11.24 0.21 26.66
CA ASP A 878 -11.33 1.66 26.81
C ASP A 878 -11.06 2.08 28.26
N GLU A 879 -11.53 1.32 29.24
CA GLU A 879 -11.26 1.55 30.66
C GLU A 879 -9.78 1.28 31.00
N GLN A 880 -9.14 0.28 30.37
CA GLN A 880 -7.69 0.07 30.47
C GLN A 880 -6.90 1.18 29.78
N ALA A 881 -7.31 1.61 28.59
CA ALA A 881 -6.68 2.72 27.88
C ALA A 881 -6.83 4.02 28.66
N PHE A 882 -8.00 4.25 29.28
CA PHE A 882 -8.25 5.39 30.17
C PHE A 882 -7.39 5.32 31.44
N ASN A 883 -7.21 4.14 32.03
CA ASN A 883 -6.32 3.97 33.18
C ASN A 883 -4.84 4.16 32.80
N GLN A 884 -4.41 3.73 31.62
CA GLN A 884 -3.06 4.01 31.12
C GLN A 884 -2.86 5.49 30.78
N LEU A 885 -3.88 6.14 30.21
CA LEU A 885 -3.86 7.57 29.96
C LEU A 885 -3.80 8.36 31.26
N ASN A 886 -4.52 7.93 32.30
CA ASN A 886 -4.43 8.51 33.64
C ASN A 886 -3.07 8.25 34.29
N ALA A 887 -2.45 7.08 34.10
CA ALA A 887 -1.10 6.80 34.59
C ALA A 887 -0.06 7.66 33.87
N TYR A 888 -0.19 7.83 32.55
CA TYR A 888 0.66 8.71 31.75
C TYR A 888 0.47 10.17 32.15
N LYS A 889 -0.78 10.61 32.36
CA LYS A 889 -1.10 11.92 32.89
C LYS A 889 -0.49 12.13 34.28
N LEU A 890 -0.60 11.17 35.19
CA LEU A 890 0.00 11.25 36.52
C LEU A 890 1.54 11.32 36.45
N SER A 891 2.16 10.55 35.56
CA SER A 891 3.61 10.62 35.30
C SER A 891 4.01 11.98 34.73
N ASN A 892 3.19 12.55 33.85
CA ASN A 892 3.46 13.83 33.23
C ASN A 892 3.22 14.98 34.21
N ASP A 893 2.19 14.88 35.05
CA ASP A 893 1.91 15.82 36.14
C ASP A 893 3.02 15.75 37.20
N GLN A 894 3.59 14.58 37.48
CA GLN A 894 4.78 14.42 38.33
C GLN A 894 6.04 15.01 37.69
N ALA A 895 6.24 14.83 36.38
CA ALA A 895 7.35 15.43 35.65
C ALA A 895 7.24 16.95 35.61
N VAL A 896 6.01 17.46 35.39
CA VAL A 896 5.72 18.89 35.45
C VAL A 896 5.89 19.42 36.86
N ALA A 897 5.46 18.70 37.90
CA ALA A 897 5.72 19.09 39.29
C ALA A 897 7.21 19.14 39.62
N ALA A 898 8.02 18.20 39.11
CA ALA A 898 9.47 18.22 39.27
C ALA A 898 10.13 19.40 38.54
N VAL A 899 9.65 19.73 37.32
CA VAL A 899 10.08 20.92 36.58
C VAL A 899 9.65 22.20 37.29
N VAL A 900 8.45 22.23 37.87
CA VAL A 900 7.95 23.37 38.66
C VAL A 900 8.78 23.54 39.93
N GLU A 901 9.18 22.47 40.61
CA GLU A 901 10.07 22.51 41.78
C GLU A 901 11.48 23.00 41.38
N GLU A 902 11.99 22.59 40.22
CA GLU A 902 13.26 23.08 39.67
C GLU A 902 13.18 24.56 39.27
N VAL A 903 12.03 25.00 38.72
CA VAL A 903 11.74 26.40 38.41
C VAL A 903 11.54 27.23 39.68
N GLU A 904 10.88 26.72 40.71
CA GLU A 904 10.75 27.38 42.01
C GLU A 904 12.12 27.56 42.68
N LEU A 905 13.01 26.57 42.59
CA LEU A 905 14.41 26.72 43.04
C LEU A 905 15.16 27.79 42.25
N ILE A 906 14.98 27.87 40.92
CA ILE A 906 15.56 28.93 40.09
C ILE A 906 14.96 30.29 40.41
N VAL A 907 13.66 30.37 40.70
CA VAL A 907 12.95 31.58 41.09
C VAL A 907 13.37 32.04 42.48
N ASP A 908 13.58 31.13 43.43
CA ASP A 908 14.14 31.43 44.75
C ASP A 908 15.59 31.92 44.65
N ASP A 909 16.43 31.28 43.81
CA ASP A 909 17.79 31.76 43.50
C ASP A 909 17.76 33.15 42.84
N GLN A 910 16.76 33.40 41.98
CA GLN A 910 16.51 34.70 41.38
C GLN A 910 15.95 35.73 42.36
N GLN A 911 15.14 35.36 43.34
CA GLN A 911 14.68 36.24 44.44
C GLN A 911 15.83 36.56 45.41
N ILE A 912 16.75 35.62 45.65
CA ILE A 912 17.99 35.86 46.42
C ILE A 912 18.93 36.81 45.64
N MET A 913 18.99 36.68 44.31
CA MET A 913 19.69 37.63 43.43
C MET A 913 18.98 38.99 43.36
N SER A 914 17.64 39.02 43.35
CA SER A 914 16.82 40.23 43.30
C SER A 914 16.87 41.00 44.62
N SER A 915 16.87 40.32 45.77
CA SER A 915 17.06 40.98 47.09
C SER A 915 18.46 41.57 47.26
N LYS A 916 19.49 40.99 46.62
CA LYS A 916 20.83 41.60 46.47
C LYS A 916 20.83 42.85 45.59
N ILE A 917 19.89 42.97 44.65
CA ILE A 917 19.74 44.12 43.73
C ILE A 917 18.84 45.21 44.35
N ASP A 918 17.76 44.84 45.05
CA ASP A 918 16.85 45.75 45.75
C ASP A 918 17.50 46.45 46.95
N GLY A 919 18.48 45.81 47.61
CA GLY A 919 19.28 46.47 48.64
C GLY A 919 20.11 47.65 48.14
N VAL A 920 20.28 47.81 46.81
CA VAL A 920 21.11 48.84 46.18
C VAL A 920 20.29 50.01 45.61
N TYR A 921 18.96 49.91 45.44
CA TYR A 921 18.15 50.93 44.75
C TYR A 921 16.83 51.30 45.46
N ALA A 922 16.89 51.60 46.76
CA ALA A 922 15.83 52.37 47.40
C ALA A 922 15.70 53.77 46.75
N GLN A 923 14.50 54.07 46.23
CA GLN A 923 14.05 55.32 45.62
C GLN A 923 14.42 56.59 46.42
N VAL A 924 14.89 57.63 45.73
CA VAL A 924 14.85 59.02 46.22
C VAL A 924 14.20 59.89 45.13
N ASN A 925 12.98 60.39 45.39
CA ASN A 925 12.21 61.24 44.48
C ASN A 925 11.95 62.61 45.15
N PRO A 926 12.79 63.65 44.92
CA PRO A 926 12.58 64.99 45.51
C PRO A 926 11.64 65.87 44.66
N LYS A 927 10.97 66.84 45.31
CA LYS A 927 10.00 67.78 44.70
C LYS A 927 10.69 68.86 43.84
N LEU A 928 10.14 69.18 42.65
CA LEU A 928 10.71 70.12 41.66
C LEU A 928 10.13 71.55 41.75
N ILE A 929 10.95 72.56 41.41
CA ILE A 929 10.57 74.00 41.38
C ILE A 929 9.59 74.29 40.24
N GLY A 930 8.44 74.90 40.55
CA GLY A 930 7.48 75.44 39.56
C GLY A 930 6.05 74.93 39.65
N SER A 931 5.72 74.09 40.63
CA SER A 931 4.34 73.67 40.91
C SER A 931 3.49 74.84 41.45
N THR A 932 2.22 74.91 41.04
CA THR A 932 1.26 75.99 41.27
C THR A 932 0.86 76.23 42.74
N ASP A 933 1.35 75.42 43.67
CA ASP A 933 0.93 75.46 45.08
C ASP A 933 1.89 76.19 46.04
N ASP A 934 3.09 76.63 45.61
CA ASP A 934 4.02 77.34 46.53
C ASP A 934 4.77 78.53 45.89
N LEU A 935 4.90 79.59 46.69
CA LEU A 935 5.49 80.89 46.36
C LEU A 935 7.01 80.81 46.10
N ILE A 936 7.44 81.65 45.17
CA ILE A 936 8.83 81.89 44.75
C ILE A 936 9.69 82.27 45.98
N GLY A 937 10.61 81.37 46.40
CA GLY A 937 11.61 81.71 47.43
C GLY A 937 12.20 80.58 48.29
N SER A 938 12.23 79.32 47.85
CA SER A 938 12.88 78.23 48.60
C SER A 938 14.29 77.91 48.07
N THR A 939 15.27 77.83 48.98
CA THR A 939 16.70 77.61 48.69
C THR A 939 17.07 76.13 48.47
N GLU A 940 16.09 75.22 48.35
CA GLU A 940 16.31 73.76 48.25
C GLU A 940 15.78 73.13 46.96
N GLY A 941 15.66 73.87 45.85
CA GLY A 941 15.23 73.27 44.59
C GLY A 941 16.37 73.01 43.61
N PHE A 942 16.44 71.76 43.12
CA PHE A 942 17.34 71.34 42.05
C PHE A 942 16.66 71.42 40.68
N ALA A 943 17.35 71.98 39.69
CA ALA A 943 16.95 71.93 38.28
C ALA A 943 17.27 70.55 37.69
N GLY A 944 16.30 69.63 37.79
CA GLY A 944 16.41 68.27 37.26
C GLY A 944 15.64 68.10 35.95
N VAL A 945 16.35 67.68 34.91
CA VAL A 945 15.84 67.34 33.58
C VAL A 945 14.97 66.09 33.66
N TRP A 946 13.79 66.11 33.04
CA TRP A 946 12.93 64.95 32.82
C TRP A 946 13.74 63.86 32.09
N SER A 947 14.05 62.74 32.76
CA SER A 947 14.87 61.68 32.16
C SER A 947 14.02 60.75 31.30
N LEU A 948 14.68 60.18 30.28
CA LEU A 948 14.11 59.24 29.31
C LEU A 948 13.41 58.03 29.96
N GLN A 949 13.79 57.69 31.20
CA GLN A 949 13.34 56.50 31.91
C GLN A 949 11.94 56.67 32.51
N SER A 950 11.54 57.89 32.89
CA SER A 950 10.16 58.19 33.33
C SER A 950 9.16 58.13 32.17
N ALA A 951 9.59 58.47 30.95
CA ALA A 951 8.77 58.32 29.74
C ALA A 951 8.64 56.85 29.28
N MET A 952 9.60 55.99 29.62
CA MET A 952 9.52 54.55 29.34
C MET A 952 8.52 53.85 30.29
N ILE A 953 8.46 54.26 31.56
CA ILE A 953 7.50 53.72 32.53
C ILE A 953 6.04 54.01 32.13
N GLU A 954 5.73 55.21 31.61
CA GLU A 954 4.38 55.52 31.09
C GLU A 954 4.08 54.78 29.77
N GLY A 955 5.09 54.50 28.96
CA GLY A 955 4.97 53.69 27.74
C GLY A 955 4.69 52.21 28.01
N ASP A 956 5.35 51.64 29.01
CA ASP A 956 5.17 50.23 29.43
C ASP A 956 3.79 50.01 30.09
N MET A 957 3.26 51.01 30.80
CA MET A 957 1.91 50.99 31.37
C MET A 957 0.82 51.04 30.28
N ALA A 958 1.03 51.82 29.21
CA ALA A 958 0.14 51.87 28.04
C ALA A 958 0.26 50.63 27.12
N GLN A 959 1.29 49.81 27.31
CA GLN A 959 1.46 48.51 26.64
C GLN A 959 0.82 47.38 27.47
N ALA A 960 0.86 47.48 28.81
CA ALA A 960 0.13 46.59 29.72
C ALA A 960 -1.40 46.71 29.55
N GLU A 961 -1.95 47.92 29.47
CA GLU A 961 -3.40 48.12 29.24
C GLU A 961 -3.88 47.57 27.88
N ARG A 962 -3.03 47.64 26.84
CA ARG A 962 -3.30 47.02 25.53
C ARG A 962 -3.23 45.49 25.59
N THR A 963 -2.33 44.96 26.39
CA THR A 963 -2.18 43.51 26.58
C THR A 963 -3.37 42.93 27.34
N ASP A 964 -3.88 43.65 28.34
CA ASP A 964 -5.10 43.29 29.07
C ASP A 964 -6.36 43.38 28.18
N GLN A 965 -6.47 44.39 27.31
CA GLN A 965 -7.55 44.45 26.30
C GLN A 965 -7.47 43.30 25.28
N VAL A 966 -6.26 42.93 24.85
CA VAL A 966 -6.05 41.80 23.93
C VAL A 966 -6.38 40.46 24.61
N LEU A 967 -6.02 40.30 25.90
CA LEU A 967 -6.36 39.12 26.69
C LEU A 967 -7.88 38.98 26.92
N ALA A 968 -8.58 40.10 27.15
CA ALA A 968 -10.04 40.13 27.26
C ALA A 968 -10.73 39.75 25.93
N THR A 969 -10.21 40.23 24.79
CA THR A 969 -10.73 39.89 23.45
C THR A 969 -10.46 38.42 23.08
N ILE A 970 -9.33 37.86 23.54
CA ILE A 970 -8.99 36.44 23.36
C ILE A 970 -9.89 35.54 24.21
N ASN A 971 -10.22 35.94 25.44
CA ASN A 971 -11.13 35.20 26.31
C ASN A 971 -12.59 35.22 25.80
N GLU A 972 -13.05 36.33 25.22
CA GLU A 972 -14.36 36.37 24.51
C GLU A 972 -14.36 35.48 23.26
N ASN A 973 -13.26 35.46 22.50
CA ASN A 973 -13.14 34.60 21.31
C ASN A 973 -13.05 33.11 21.67
N ASP A 974 -12.41 32.73 22.79
CA ASP A 974 -12.36 31.35 23.27
C ASP A 974 -13.74 30.87 23.77
N ALA A 975 -14.52 31.76 24.39
CA ALA A 975 -15.91 31.50 24.76
C ALA A 975 -16.81 31.32 23.52
N LEU A 976 -16.62 32.14 22.48
CA LEU A 976 -17.30 31.98 21.18
C LEU A 976 -16.88 30.68 20.48
N TYR A 977 -15.60 30.30 20.56
CA TYR A 977 -15.09 29.07 19.96
C TYR A 977 -15.65 27.82 20.64
N LYS A 978 -15.76 27.83 21.99
CA LYS A 978 -16.41 26.77 22.76
C LYS A 978 -17.91 26.69 22.49
N GLN A 979 -18.58 27.82 22.26
CA GLN A 979 -19.98 27.84 21.86
C GLN A 979 -20.18 27.35 20.41
N GLN A 980 -19.24 27.64 19.51
CA GLN A 980 -19.21 27.16 18.12
C GLN A 980 -18.95 25.64 18.05
N ILE A 981 -18.06 25.11 18.88
CA ILE A 981 -17.78 23.67 18.97
C ILE A 981 -18.97 22.91 19.54
N LYS A 982 -19.67 23.49 20.54
CA LYS A 982 -20.91 22.90 21.08
C LYS A 982 -22.07 22.97 20.08
N ALA A 983 -22.17 24.05 19.30
CA ALA A 983 -23.15 24.16 18.21
C ALA A 983 -22.83 23.25 17.00
N ASN A 984 -21.54 22.95 16.74
CA ASN A 984 -21.12 22.05 15.68
C ASN A 984 -21.22 20.57 16.08
N ALA A 985 -21.09 20.23 17.37
CA ALA A 985 -21.28 18.87 17.87
C ALA A 985 -22.76 18.42 17.79
N ASP A 986 -23.72 19.34 17.97
CA ASP A 986 -25.14 19.06 17.79
C ASP A 986 -25.57 19.03 16.30
N ALA A 987 -24.69 19.44 15.36
CA ALA A 987 -24.97 19.51 13.92
C ALA A 987 -24.54 18.26 13.12
N VAL A 988 -23.93 17.25 13.75
CA VAL A 988 -23.53 15.98 13.09
C VAL A 988 -24.69 14.97 13.09
N SER A 989 -25.83 15.42 12.56
CA SER A 989 -26.94 14.60 12.04
C SER A 989 -27.47 15.27 10.77
N ALA A 990 -26.54 15.59 9.86
CA ALA A 990 -26.68 16.64 8.86
C ALA A 990 -27.63 16.30 7.69
N ASN A 991 -28.87 16.76 7.79
CA ASN A 991 -29.66 17.16 6.63
C ASN A 991 -29.04 18.42 6.03
N VAL A 992 -28.61 18.39 4.77
CA VAL A 992 -28.11 19.57 4.05
C VAL A 992 -29.21 20.08 3.14
N GLN A 993 -29.86 21.19 3.51
CA GLN A 993 -30.84 21.88 2.69
C GLN A 993 -30.35 23.29 2.36
N ALA A 994 -30.06 23.56 1.08
CA ALA A 994 -29.70 24.87 0.59
C ALA A 994 -30.87 25.44 -0.23
N THR A 995 -31.51 26.49 0.29
CA THR A 995 -32.57 27.24 -0.41
C THR A 995 -32.06 28.64 -0.75
N THR A 996 -31.98 28.98 -2.03
CA THR A 996 -31.64 30.33 -2.51
C THR A 996 -32.88 30.97 -3.09
N THR A 997 -33.34 32.08 -2.51
CA THR A 997 -34.50 32.84 -3.00
C THR A 997 -34.06 34.22 -3.47
N LEU A 998 -34.35 34.54 -4.73
CA LEU A 998 -34.22 35.88 -5.30
C LEU A 998 -35.63 36.45 -5.52
N GLN A 999 -35.96 37.58 -4.90
CA GLN A 999 -37.30 38.18 -5.01
C GLN A 999 -37.22 39.66 -5.35
N THR A 1000 -38.08 40.10 -6.26
CA THR A 1000 -38.27 41.51 -6.61
C THR A 1000 -39.75 41.86 -6.57
N THR A 1001 -40.10 42.94 -5.87
CA THR A 1001 -41.47 43.45 -5.76
C THR A 1001 -41.53 44.89 -6.25
N VAL A 1002 -42.44 45.18 -7.18
CA VAL A 1002 -42.72 46.54 -7.67
C VAL A 1002 -44.23 46.74 -7.70
N GLY A 1003 -44.73 47.63 -6.84
CA GLY A 1003 -46.18 47.80 -6.62
C GLY A 1003 -46.80 46.59 -5.92
N GLN A 1004 -47.94 46.09 -6.41
CA GLN A 1004 -48.57 44.84 -5.91
C GLN A 1004 -48.02 43.58 -6.61
N ASN A 1005 -47.08 43.72 -7.54
CA ASN A 1005 -46.55 42.59 -8.30
C ASN A 1005 -45.23 42.09 -7.70
N THR A 1006 -45.16 40.78 -7.44
CA THR A 1006 -43.98 40.10 -6.89
C THR A 1006 -43.55 39.00 -7.84
N ALA A 1007 -42.26 38.99 -8.19
CA ALA A 1007 -41.59 37.90 -8.89
C ALA A 1007 -40.52 37.30 -7.99
N SER A 1008 -40.45 35.98 -7.91
CA SER A 1008 -39.43 35.27 -7.16
C SER A 1008 -38.89 34.05 -7.92
N ILE A 1009 -37.62 33.76 -7.67
CA ILE A 1009 -36.89 32.59 -8.14
C ILE A 1009 -36.37 31.89 -6.90
N GLN A 1010 -36.73 30.62 -6.73
CA GLN A 1010 -36.31 29.80 -5.59
C GLN A 1010 -35.64 28.54 -6.11
N GLU A 1011 -34.36 28.37 -5.79
CA GLU A 1011 -33.60 27.15 -6.06
C GLU A 1011 -33.37 26.40 -4.75
N VAL A 1012 -33.78 25.13 -4.71
CA VAL A 1012 -33.59 24.27 -3.54
C VAL A 1012 -32.75 23.07 -3.94
N SER A 1013 -31.68 22.82 -3.20
CA SER A 1013 -30.84 21.61 -3.29
C SER A 1013 -30.78 20.97 -1.91
N GLU A 1014 -31.19 19.71 -1.83
CA GLU A 1014 -31.29 18.99 -0.56
C GLU A 1014 -30.67 17.61 -0.67
N SER A 1015 -29.86 17.24 0.33
CA SER A 1015 -29.30 15.90 0.51
C SER A 1015 -29.55 15.46 1.94
N VAL A 1016 -30.17 14.29 2.07
CA VAL A 1016 -30.54 13.69 3.36
C VAL A 1016 -29.81 12.36 3.50
N ASN A 1017 -28.91 12.29 4.48
CA ASN A 1017 -28.22 11.06 4.93
C ASN A 1017 -27.57 10.21 3.82
N GLY A 1018 -27.17 10.81 2.70
CA GLY A 1018 -26.57 10.10 1.57
C GLY A 1018 -27.50 9.14 0.81
N LEU A 1019 -28.80 9.12 1.13
CA LEU A 1019 -29.80 8.19 0.58
C LEU A 1019 -30.83 8.88 -0.32
N TYR A 1020 -31.06 10.18 -0.12
CA TYR A 1020 -32.01 10.96 -0.89
C TYR A 1020 -31.39 12.28 -1.35
N VAL A 1021 -31.58 12.61 -2.63
CA VAL A 1021 -31.20 13.90 -3.20
C VAL A 1021 -32.35 14.48 -4.01
N GLN A 1022 -32.63 15.76 -3.80
CA GLN A 1022 -33.56 16.51 -4.65
C GLN A 1022 -32.99 17.88 -5.01
N LYS A 1023 -33.27 18.31 -6.24
CA LYS A 1023 -32.95 19.65 -6.73
C LYS A 1023 -34.08 20.19 -7.58
N TYR A 1024 -34.59 21.37 -7.25
CA TYR A 1024 -35.60 22.04 -8.08
C TYR A 1024 -35.41 23.55 -8.14
N ILE A 1025 -35.87 24.13 -9.25
CA ILE A 1025 -35.96 25.58 -9.47
C ILE A 1025 -37.43 25.92 -9.66
N LYS A 1026 -37.93 26.82 -8.82
CA LYS A 1026 -39.28 27.40 -8.88
C LYS A 1026 -39.18 28.87 -9.29
N LEU A 1027 -39.91 29.25 -10.32
CA LEU A 1027 -40.15 30.63 -10.75
C LEU A 1027 -41.60 30.95 -10.42
N ASP A 1028 -41.85 32.01 -9.66
CA ASP A 1028 -43.19 32.43 -9.26
C ASP A 1028 -43.38 33.92 -9.58
N VAL A 1029 -44.44 34.24 -10.31
CA VAL A 1029 -44.84 35.63 -10.51
C VAL A 1029 -46.31 35.75 -10.17
N ASN A 1030 -46.63 36.49 -9.10
CA ASN A 1030 -48.01 36.71 -8.63
C ASN A 1030 -48.84 35.42 -8.45
N GLY A 1031 -48.21 34.31 -8.04
CA GLY A 1031 -48.89 33.02 -7.82
C GLY A 1031 -48.96 32.12 -9.06
N LYS A 1032 -48.44 32.56 -10.22
CA LYS A 1032 -48.22 31.71 -11.39
C LYS A 1032 -46.85 31.07 -11.30
N VAL A 1033 -46.82 29.74 -11.14
CA VAL A 1033 -45.59 28.97 -10.91
C VAL A 1033 -45.13 28.25 -12.18
N ALA A 1034 -43.85 28.37 -12.49
CA ALA A 1034 -43.17 27.60 -13.52
C ALA A 1034 -41.84 27.06 -12.97
N GLY A 1035 -41.39 25.87 -13.37
CA GLY A 1035 -40.17 25.32 -12.81
C GLY A 1035 -39.87 23.88 -13.19
N TRP A 1036 -38.69 23.41 -12.80
CA TRP A 1036 -38.29 22.02 -13.02
C TRP A 1036 -37.53 21.48 -11.82
N GLY A 1037 -37.58 20.17 -11.64
CA GLY A 1037 -36.83 19.51 -10.57
C GLY A 1037 -36.55 18.04 -10.85
N GLY A 1038 -35.47 17.55 -10.26
CA GLY A 1038 -35.09 16.16 -10.26
C GLY A 1038 -34.93 15.63 -8.84
N ALA A 1039 -35.36 14.39 -8.61
CA ALA A 1039 -35.17 13.69 -7.35
C ALA A 1039 -34.70 12.25 -7.59
N ASN A 1040 -33.87 11.75 -6.68
CA ASN A 1040 -33.38 10.38 -6.67
C ASN A 1040 -33.29 9.88 -5.23
N ASP A 1041 -33.98 8.78 -4.94
CA ASP A 1041 -34.08 8.16 -3.62
C ASP A 1041 -33.33 6.81 -3.52
N GLY A 1042 -32.48 6.52 -4.51
CA GLY A 1042 -31.74 5.26 -4.63
C GLY A 1042 -32.53 4.12 -5.27
N LYS A 1043 -33.83 4.28 -5.57
CA LYS A 1043 -34.66 3.27 -6.25
C LYS A 1043 -35.31 3.80 -7.53
N GLU A 1044 -35.84 5.02 -7.50
CA GLU A 1044 -36.45 5.67 -8.66
C GLU A 1044 -35.82 7.05 -8.91
N SER A 1045 -35.65 7.40 -10.19
CA SER A 1045 -35.20 8.71 -10.61
C SER A 1045 -36.32 9.44 -11.34
N ASN A 1046 -36.72 10.59 -10.81
CA ASN A 1046 -37.83 11.39 -11.33
C ASN A 1046 -37.34 12.76 -11.80
N PHE A 1047 -37.79 13.18 -12.99
CA PHE A 1047 -37.52 14.51 -13.54
C PHE A 1047 -38.83 15.14 -14.00
N ILE A 1048 -39.22 16.25 -13.36
CA ILE A 1048 -40.56 16.86 -13.51
C ILE A 1048 -40.41 18.29 -14.02
N LEU A 1049 -41.19 18.63 -15.06
CA LEU A 1049 -41.31 19.96 -15.65
C LEU A 1049 -42.73 20.50 -15.38
N ASN A 1050 -42.85 21.70 -14.83
CA ASN A 1050 -44.13 22.37 -14.58
C ASN A 1050 -44.15 23.72 -15.30
N PHE A 1051 -44.80 23.79 -16.47
CA PHE A 1051 -44.86 24.99 -17.32
C PHE A 1051 -46.16 25.04 -18.11
N ASP A 1052 -46.69 26.24 -18.36
CA ASP A 1052 -47.88 26.43 -19.21
C ASP A 1052 -47.61 26.09 -20.69
N SER A 1053 -46.36 26.27 -21.15
CA SER A 1053 -45.89 25.89 -22.48
C SER A 1053 -44.40 25.58 -22.49
N PHE A 1054 -43.98 24.57 -23.26
CA PHE A 1054 -42.58 24.16 -23.45
C PHE A 1054 -42.23 24.13 -24.93
N ALA A 1055 -41.06 24.68 -25.30
CA ALA A 1055 -40.62 24.78 -26.69
C ALA A 1055 -39.10 24.60 -26.80
N ILE A 1056 -38.64 23.99 -27.89
CA ILE A 1056 -37.20 23.78 -28.18
C ILE A 1056 -36.83 24.61 -29.40
N GLY A 1057 -35.85 25.52 -29.26
CA GLY A 1057 -35.39 26.43 -30.32
C GLY A 1057 -33.97 26.14 -30.79
N SER A 1058 -33.60 26.64 -31.97
CA SER A 1058 -32.20 26.63 -32.46
C SER A 1058 -31.49 27.91 -32.03
N GLY A 1059 -30.19 27.84 -31.70
CA GLY A 1059 -29.44 28.88 -30.97
C GLY A 1059 -29.40 30.31 -31.54
N ASN A 1060 -29.96 30.55 -32.74
CA ASN A 1060 -30.00 31.87 -33.39
C ASN A 1060 -31.39 32.32 -33.86
N SER A 1061 -32.48 31.59 -33.57
CA SER A 1061 -33.83 31.95 -34.06
C SER A 1061 -34.65 32.66 -33.00
N THR A 1062 -34.74 33.99 -33.07
CA THR A 1062 -35.72 34.77 -32.29
C THR A 1062 -37.13 34.50 -32.85
N GLY A 1063 -37.90 33.67 -32.14
CA GLY A 1063 -39.35 33.51 -32.36
C GLY A 1063 -39.80 32.30 -33.20
N TYR A 1064 -38.90 31.41 -33.62
CA TYR A 1064 -39.28 30.17 -34.30
C TYR A 1064 -38.95 28.95 -33.44
N TYR A 1065 -39.98 28.17 -33.09
CA TYR A 1065 -39.84 26.91 -32.37
C TYR A 1065 -40.46 25.78 -33.20
N PRO A 1066 -39.65 24.83 -33.73
CA PRO A 1066 -40.16 23.70 -34.51
C PRO A 1066 -41.13 22.81 -33.72
N PHE A 1067 -41.04 22.83 -32.39
CA PHE A 1067 -41.89 22.08 -31.48
C PHE A 1067 -42.33 22.95 -30.31
N ILE A 1068 -43.64 23.00 -30.06
CA ILE A 1068 -44.23 23.64 -28.88
C ILE A 1068 -45.28 22.68 -28.30
N PHE A 1069 -45.13 22.33 -27.03
CA PHE A 1069 -46.16 21.64 -26.25
C PHE A 1069 -46.85 22.65 -25.32
N ARG A 1070 -48.19 22.66 -25.29
CA ARG A 1070 -48.96 23.50 -24.37
C ARG A 1070 -49.88 22.65 -23.51
N ASN A 1071 -49.90 22.92 -22.21
CA ASN A 1071 -50.77 22.23 -21.26
C ASN A 1071 -52.09 22.98 -20.99
N THR A 1072 -52.22 24.21 -21.51
CA THR A 1072 -53.40 25.08 -21.41
C THR A 1072 -53.82 25.60 -22.79
N PRO A 1073 -55.12 25.79 -23.05
CA PRO A 1073 -55.58 26.35 -24.31
C PRO A 1073 -55.02 27.77 -24.51
N PHE A 1074 -54.58 28.07 -25.72
CA PHE A 1074 -54.05 29.38 -26.08
C PHE A 1074 -54.87 29.98 -27.21
N THR A 1075 -55.42 31.17 -26.99
CA THR A 1075 -56.02 31.96 -28.05
C THR A 1075 -54.96 32.89 -28.62
N ASP A 1076 -54.64 32.73 -29.91
CA ASP A 1076 -53.72 33.64 -30.59
C ASP A 1076 -54.35 35.04 -30.65
N PRO A 1077 -53.71 36.05 -30.04
CA PRO A 1077 -54.27 37.40 -29.96
C PRO A 1077 -54.33 38.12 -31.32
N LEU A 1078 -53.59 37.66 -32.33
CA LEU A 1078 -53.59 38.24 -33.68
C LEU A 1078 -54.64 37.62 -34.59
N THR A 1079 -54.87 36.31 -34.48
CA THR A 1079 -55.80 35.58 -35.37
C THR A 1079 -57.12 35.19 -34.71
N GLY A 1080 -57.21 35.26 -33.37
CA GLY A 1080 -58.35 34.78 -32.59
C GLY A 1080 -58.47 33.25 -32.55
N THR A 1081 -57.52 32.52 -33.14
CA THR A 1081 -57.54 31.05 -33.21
C THR A 1081 -57.27 30.45 -31.83
N VAL A 1082 -58.16 29.58 -31.35
CA VAL A 1082 -57.98 28.84 -30.10
C VAL A 1082 -57.23 27.54 -30.38
N PHE A 1083 -55.99 27.46 -29.92
CA PHE A 1083 -55.19 26.26 -29.90
C PHE A 1083 -55.53 25.46 -28.62
N PRO A 1084 -56.09 24.24 -28.73
CA PRO A 1084 -56.35 23.40 -27.56
C PRO A 1084 -55.05 22.94 -26.86
N VAL A 1085 -55.20 22.13 -25.82
CA VAL A 1085 -54.05 21.49 -25.16
C VAL A 1085 -53.49 20.40 -26.08
N SER A 1086 -52.30 20.60 -26.65
CA SER A 1086 -51.65 19.61 -27.52
C SER A 1086 -50.17 19.89 -27.79
N ALA A 1087 -49.51 18.93 -28.46
CA ALA A 1087 -48.19 19.09 -29.07
C ALA A 1087 -48.34 19.65 -30.49
N TYR A 1088 -47.76 20.81 -30.74
CA TYR A 1088 -47.81 21.50 -32.02
C TYR A 1088 -46.44 21.44 -32.68
N PHE A 1089 -46.41 20.85 -33.88
CA PHE A 1089 -45.23 20.82 -34.73
C PHE A 1089 -45.40 21.82 -35.87
N SER A 1090 -44.39 22.66 -36.06
CA SER A 1090 -44.33 23.55 -37.23
C SER A 1090 -43.99 22.72 -38.46
N ARG A 1091 -44.93 22.60 -39.40
CA ARG A 1091 -44.70 21.97 -40.70
C ARG A 1091 -44.00 22.97 -41.61
N VAL A 1092 -42.67 22.90 -41.69
CA VAL A 1092 -41.91 23.57 -42.77
C VAL A 1092 -42.29 22.87 -44.08
N CYS A 1093 -42.89 23.59 -45.01
CA CYS A 1093 -42.78 23.26 -46.43
C CYS A 1093 -41.53 23.93 -46.97
#